data_AF-A0A812RGV9-F1
#
_entry.id   AF-A0A812RGV9-F1
#
_cell.length_a   1.000
_cell.length_b   1.000
_cell.length_c   1.000
_cell.angle_alpha   90.00
_cell.angle_beta   90.00
_cell.angle_gamma   90.00
#
_symmetry.space_group_name_H-M   'P 1'
#
loop_
_entity.id
_entity.type
_entity.pdbx_description
1 polymer ?
#
loop_
_entity_poly.entity_id
_entity_poly.type
_entity_poly.pdbx_seq_one_letter_code
_entity_poly.pdbx_strand_id
1 'polypeptide(L)'
;MLTVIQKEQKLSSYSLNAVSAEFLGEQKEDVHHSMIGDLFEGSAESRRRLAVYCLKDAYLPMRLMDKLLCMYNYVEMARVTGTPINFLLNRGQMIKVQSQLLRKAGQCGFVMPTLPKTETSNDKFDGATVLDPRQGFYPQPIATLDFASLYPSIMMAHNLCYCTLLKPEQARDLQPEEYTKTPNGCYFLKSSRRRGLLPMILEELLAARKRAKKAMAEESDPLTKSVLNGRQLALKISANSVYGFTGATVGVLPCLDISSSVTAFGRTMIEHTKQMVQDNFCIEKGYAHDAEVIYGDTDSVMVKFGVDDIAEAMRLGQQAADMVSATFAKPIKLEFEKVYCPYLLMNKKRYAGLYWTNPDKYDKLDAKGIETVRRDNCGLARHLVDMSLRTILIDKSVPKAIELVQKAVSDLLQNKIDLSLLVITKSLGKGAHAEDYSAKQAHVELAERMRKRDPTTAPGSGDRVPYVICAGAKNAKAYERSEDPLYALENNKSIDAGYYIEHQLQLPLLRIFGPIMGNDDKAQSVLFNGDHTRKVHTPTQEGGALAKFVTKSLRCKGCKAVIKQGMLCEHCQKEKAAEVVVGQMQDFQQKEQEYNRLWTQCQRCQGSLLEPVICSNRDCDIFYRRAKARKDVQLAQEQLSRLKLDW
;
A
#
# COMPACT_ATOMS: atom_id res chain seq x y z
N MET A 1 18.84 1.05 12.01
CA MET A 1 17.95 0.24 11.13
C MET A 1 16.56 0.84 10.95
N LEU A 2 15.84 1.26 11.99
CA LEU A 2 14.49 1.82 11.86
C LEU A 2 14.36 2.90 10.77
N THR A 3 15.24 3.91 10.79
CA THR A 3 15.26 4.99 9.79
C THR A 3 15.47 4.49 8.37
N VAL A 4 16.31 3.45 8.18
CA VAL A 4 16.56 2.83 6.87
C VAL A 4 15.28 2.19 6.35
N ILE A 5 14.62 1.38 7.17
CA ILE A 5 13.37 0.71 6.80
C ILE A 5 12.27 1.74 6.52
N GLN A 6 12.12 2.78 7.35
CA GLN A 6 11.12 3.83 7.13
C GLN A 6 11.34 4.61 5.83
N LYS A 7 12.59 4.81 5.40
CA LYS A 7 12.92 5.51 4.14
C LYS A 7 12.73 4.62 2.91
N GLU A 8 13.21 3.38 2.97
CA GLU A 8 13.29 2.49 1.80
C GLU A 8 12.03 1.62 1.64
N GLN A 9 11.37 1.27 2.74
CA GLN A 9 10.25 0.34 2.76
C GLN A 9 8.98 1.03 3.22
N LYS A 10 7.89 0.72 2.53
CA LYS A 10 6.57 1.14 2.94
C LYS A 10 5.89 -0.10 3.55
N LEU A 11 5.80 -0.20 4.88
CA LEU A 11 5.17 -1.32 5.60
C LEU A 11 3.90 -0.90 6.38
N SER A 12 3.06 -1.87 6.74
CA SER A 12 1.89 -1.69 7.62
C SER A 12 2.30 -1.30 9.03
N SER A 13 3.33 -1.96 9.57
CA SER A 13 3.96 -1.66 10.86
C SER A 13 5.48 -1.58 10.68
N TYR A 14 6.12 -0.75 11.49
CA TYR A 14 7.57 -0.59 11.55
C TYR A 14 8.16 -1.13 12.87
N SER A 15 7.38 -1.89 13.63
CA SER A 15 7.89 -2.60 14.82
C SER A 15 8.97 -3.60 14.40
N LEU A 16 9.94 -3.86 15.28
CA LEU A 16 11.00 -4.85 15.01
C LEU A 16 10.39 -6.22 14.68
N ASN A 17 9.28 -6.56 15.33
CA ASN A 17 8.52 -7.79 15.09
C ASN A 17 7.97 -7.88 13.68
N ALA A 18 7.21 -6.87 13.24
CA ALA A 18 6.60 -6.87 11.92
C ALA A 18 7.66 -6.90 10.81
N VAL A 19 8.73 -6.11 10.97
CA VAL A 19 9.83 -6.05 10.01
C VAL A 19 10.58 -7.38 9.94
N SER A 20 10.83 -8.03 11.09
CA SER A 20 11.50 -9.34 11.13
C SER A 20 10.61 -10.44 10.53
N ALA A 21 9.31 -10.41 10.77
CA ALA A 21 8.38 -11.36 10.20
C ALA A 21 8.33 -11.25 8.67
N GLU A 22 8.28 -10.02 8.13
CA GLU A 22 8.23 -9.76 6.70
C GLU A 22 9.52 -10.20 5.97
N PHE A 23 10.69 -9.84 6.48
CA PHE A 23 11.94 -10.04 5.75
C PHE A 23 12.73 -11.29 6.15
N LEU A 24 12.58 -11.77 7.38
CA LEU A 24 13.28 -12.93 7.91
C LEU A 24 12.36 -14.14 8.11
N GLY A 25 11.04 -13.95 8.12
CA GLY A 25 10.09 -15.00 8.52
C GLY A 25 10.15 -15.32 10.01
N GLU A 26 10.70 -14.42 10.82
CA GLU A 26 10.92 -14.63 12.26
C GLU A 26 10.10 -13.67 13.09
N GLN A 27 9.46 -14.19 14.14
CA GLN A 27 8.80 -13.40 15.16
C GLN A 27 9.65 -13.41 16.43
N LYS A 28 9.59 -12.32 17.20
CA LYS A 28 10.18 -12.24 18.54
C LYS A 28 9.08 -12.41 19.57
N GLU A 29 9.43 -12.98 20.72
CA GLU A 29 8.59 -12.88 21.90
C GLU A 29 8.54 -11.40 22.31
N ASP A 30 7.35 -10.81 22.34
CA ASP A 30 7.19 -9.40 22.69
C ASP A 30 6.76 -9.28 24.14
N VAL A 31 7.73 -9.06 25.04
CA VAL A 31 7.44 -8.91 26.47
C VAL A 31 6.92 -7.50 26.73
N HIS A 32 5.71 -7.39 27.30
CA HIS A 32 5.13 -6.07 27.61
C HIS A 32 5.96 -5.36 28.70
N HIS A 33 6.17 -4.06 28.52
CA HIS A 33 7.07 -3.25 29.37
C HIS A 33 6.75 -3.34 30.86
N SER A 34 5.46 -3.45 31.21
CA SER A 34 5.00 -3.53 32.61
C SER A 34 5.49 -4.78 33.36
N MET A 35 5.80 -5.87 32.66
CA MET A 35 6.29 -7.11 33.29
C MET A 35 7.80 -7.22 33.32
N ILE A 36 8.52 -6.29 32.69
CA ILE A 36 10.00 -6.34 32.65
C ILE A 36 10.56 -6.19 34.07
N GLY A 37 9.97 -5.32 34.90
CA GLY A 37 10.35 -5.16 36.31
C GLY A 37 10.18 -6.46 37.08
N ASP A 38 8.98 -7.05 37.03
CA ASP A 38 8.66 -8.31 37.71
C ASP A 38 9.59 -9.46 37.27
N LEU A 39 9.88 -9.56 35.96
CA LEU A 39 10.79 -10.58 35.43
C LEU A 39 12.24 -10.36 35.88
N PHE A 40 12.67 -9.11 36.07
CA PHE A 40 14.02 -8.79 36.51
C PHE A 40 14.22 -9.07 38.01
N GLU A 41 13.22 -8.70 38.84
CA GLU A 41 13.21 -8.89 40.29
C GLU A 41 12.91 -10.34 40.72
N GLY A 42 12.43 -11.18 39.80
CA GLY A 42 12.18 -12.60 40.02
C GLY A 42 13.45 -13.47 40.19
N SER A 43 13.44 -14.65 39.58
CA SER A 43 14.51 -15.65 39.72
C SER A 43 15.68 -15.45 38.74
N ALA A 44 16.71 -16.29 38.85
CA ALA A 44 17.80 -16.31 37.86
C ALA A 44 17.29 -16.71 36.47
N GLU A 45 16.30 -17.60 36.40
CA GLU A 45 15.65 -18.07 35.17
C GLU A 45 14.85 -16.96 34.50
N SER A 46 14.09 -16.15 35.26
CA SER A 46 13.34 -15.03 34.69
C SER A 46 14.28 -13.96 34.13
N ARG A 47 15.39 -13.67 34.83
CA ARG A 47 16.47 -12.82 34.30
C ARG A 47 17.14 -13.41 33.06
N ARG A 48 17.35 -14.74 33.03
CA ARG A 48 17.88 -15.44 31.84
C ARG A 48 16.94 -15.31 30.66
N ARG A 49 15.62 -15.46 30.83
CA ARG A 49 14.62 -15.23 29.78
C ARG A 49 14.69 -13.80 29.25
N LEU A 50 14.77 -12.81 30.15
CA LEU A 50 14.94 -11.41 29.76
C LEU A 50 16.25 -11.16 29.00
N ALA A 51 17.34 -11.83 29.39
CA ALA A 51 18.61 -11.76 28.67
C ALA A 51 18.52 -12.36 27.25
N VAL A 52 17.86 -13.52 27.10
CA VAL A 52 17.62 -14.13 25.77
C VAL A 52 16.73 -13.24 24.89
N TYR A 53 15.67 -12.66 25.46
CA TYR A 53 14.84 -11.66 24.80
C TYR A 53 15.68 -10.47 24.31
N CYS A 54 16.52 -9.90 25.18
CA CYS A 54 17.39 -8.78 24.84
C CYS A 54 18.43 -9.14 23.76
N LEU A 55 19.04 -10.33 23.84
CA LEU A 55 19.97 -10.83 22.83
C LEU A 55 19.30 -10.98 21.46
N LYS A 56 18.07 -11.52 21.42
CA LYS A 56 17.30 -11.62 20.17
C LYS A 56 17.01 -10.24 19.59
N ASP A 57 16.59 -9.29 20.42
CA ASP A 57 16.32 -7.91 20.02
C ASP A 57 17.56 -7.18 19.50
N ALA A 58 18.75 -7.46 20.07
CA ALA A 58 20.02 -6.91 19.60
C ALA A 58 20.50 -7.56 18.29
N TYR A 59 20.22 -8.86 18.10
CA TYR A 59 20.69 -9.63 16.94
C TYR A 59 19.84 -9.44 15.68
N LEU A 60 18.52 -9.25 15.82
CA LEU A 60 17.60 -9.06 14.69
C LEU A 60 17.99 -7.86 13.79
N PRO A 61 18.35 -6.68 14.30
CA PRO A 61 18.82 -5.57 13.47
C PRO A 61 20.05 -5.89 12.62
N MET A 62 20.99 -6.68 13.14
CA MET A 62 22.18 -7.12 12.40
C MET A 62 21.77 -8.00 11.22
N ARG A 63 20.92 -9.01 11.48
CA ARG A 63 20.41 -9.89 10.42
C ARG A 63 19.57 -9.17 9.38
N LEU A 64 18.77 -8.18 9.79
CA LEU A 64 18.03 -7.33 8.85
C LEU A 64 18.99 -6.51 7.98
N MET A 65 20.06 -5.96 8.56
CA MET A 65 21.06 -5.19 7.83
C MET A 65 21.74 -6.05 6.75
N ASP A 66 22.08 -7.29 7.08
CA ASP A 66 22.69 -8.25 6.17
C ASP A 66 21.70 -8.73 5.10
N LYS A 67 20.50 -9.15 5.50
CA LYS A 67 19.46 -9.64 4.59
C LYS A 67 19.06 -8.59 3.54
N LEU A 68 19.01 -7.32 3.95
CA LEU A 68 18.64 -6.19 3.09
C LEU A 68 19.85 -5.52 2.44
N LEU A 69 21.06 -6.03 2.69
CA LEU A 69 22.33 -5.55 2.15
C LEU A 69 22.50 -4.03 2.32
N CYS A 70 22.07 -3.48 3.45
CA CYS A 70 21.97 -2.04 3.64
C CYS A 70 23.31 -1.34 3.47
N MET A 71 24.39 -1.90 4.05
CA MET A 71 25.73 -1.32 3.96
C MET A 71 26.21 -1.23 2.51
N TYR A 72 26.04 -2.31 1.73
CA TYR A 72 26.41 -2.33 0.32
C TYR A 72 25.66 -1.27 -0.49
N ASN A 73 24.34 -1.19 -0.31
CA ASN A 73 23.50 -0.22 -1.00
C ASN A 73 23.88 1.23 -0.67
N TYR A 74 24.15 1.55 0.60
CA TYR A 74 24.55 2.90 1.00
C TYR A 74 25.97 3.26 0.56
N VAL A 75 26.90 2.30 0.56
CA VAL A 75 28.25 2.52 0.02
C VAL A 75 28.19 2.83 -1.48
N GLU A 76 27.41 2.07 -2.26
CA GLU A 76 27.25 2.34 -3.69
C GLU A 76 26.55 3.67 -3.96
N MET A 77 25.51 4.02 -3.19
CA MET A 77 24.87 5.33 -3.27
C MET A 77 25.86 6.47 -2.94
N ALA A 78 26.70 6.31 -1.91
CA ALA A 78 27.73 7.28 -1.56
C ALA A 78 28.77 7.45 -2.68
N ARG A 79 29.21 6.35 -3.30
CA ARG A 79 30.14 6.36 -4.45
C ARG A 79 29.56 7.08 -5.67
N VAL A 80 28.29 6.81 -5.99
CA VAL A 80 27.60 7.42 -7.13
C VAL A 80 27.32 8.91 -6.92
N THR A 81 26.88 9.28 -5.73
CA THR A 81 26.46 10.67 -5.43
C THR A 81 27.61 11.55 -4.97
N GLY A 82 28.67 10.95 -4.44
CA GLY A 82 29.77 11.70 -3.88
C GLY A 82 29.52 12.28 -2.50
N THR A 83 28.57 11.71 -1.76
CA THR A 83 28.19 12.21 -0.43
C THR A 83 28.64 11.27 0.68
N PRO A 84 28.98 11.79 1.87
CA PRO A 84 29.24 10.97 3.05
C PRO A 84 28.05 10.06 3.40
N ILE A 85 28.31 8.83 3.89
CA ILE A 85 27.26 7.85 4.19
C ILE A 85 26.27 8.38 5.24
N ASN A 86 26.74 9.11 6.26
CA ASN A 86 25.88 9.72 7.27
C ASN A 86 24.86 10.72 6.68
N PHE A 87 25.17 11.37 5.54
CA PHE A 87 24.22 12.27 4.87
C PHE A 87 23.08 11.49 4.22
N LEU A 88 23.31 10.26 3.76
CA LEU A 88 22.25 9.42 3.18
C LEU A 88 21.16 9.07 4.21
N LEU A 89 21.54 8.96 5.49
CA LEU A 89 20.64 8.70 6.61
C LEU A 89 19.98 9.98 7.14
N ASN A 90 20.72 11.08 7.22
CA ASN A 90 20.26 12.27 7.94
C ASN A 90 19.76 13.41 7.03
N ARG A 91 20.01 13.36 5.72
CA ARG A 91 19.61 14.39 4.75
C ARG A 91 18.66 13.83 3.69
N GLY A 92 18.05 14.74 2.94
CA GLY A 92 17.14 14.43 1.82
C GLY A 92 17.87 14.17 0.50
N GLN A 93 17.12 14.06 -0.61
CA GLN A 93 17.69 13.77 -1.93
C GLN A 93 18.48 14.96 -2.52
N MET A 94 18.14 16.20 -2.16
CA MET A 94 18.72 17.41 -2.77
C MET A 94 20.26 17.49 -2.62
N ILE A 95 20.80 17.06 -1.48
CA ILE A 95 22.26 17.12 -1.22
C ILE A 95 23.05 16.25 -2.21
N LYS A 96 22.44 15.15 -2.69
CA LYS A 96 23.06 14.23 -3.63
C LYS A 96 23.25 14.89 -4.99
N VAL A 97 22.18 15.51 -5.49
CA VAL A 97 22.20 16.24 -6.78
C VAL A 97 23.09 17.47 -6.68
N GLN A 98 23.02 18.21 -5.57
CA GLN A 98 23.90 19.36 -5.33
C GLN A 98 25.38 18.96 -5.35
N SER A 99 25.76 17.86 -4.71
CA SER A 99 27.14 17.37 -4.73
C SER A 99 27.62 17.05 -6.16
N GLN A 100 26.79 16.36 -6.94
CA GLN A 100 27.08 16.04 -8.34
C GLN A 100 27.18 17.30 -9.21
N LEU A 101 26.26 18.26 -9.02
CA LEU A 101 26.24 19.52 -9.74
C LEU A 101 27.49 20.36 -9.44
N LEU A 102 27.89 20.48 -8.17
CA LEU A 102 29.08 21.24 -7.77
C LEU A 102 30.36 20.63 -8.33
N ARG A 103 30.49 19.29 -8.31
CA ARG A 103 31.63 18.60 -8.93
C ARG A 103 31.71 18.86 -10.43
N LYS A 104 30.58 18.73 -11.12
CA LYS A 104 30.53 18.98 -12.58
C LYS A 104 30.77 20.44 -12.92
N ALA A 105 30.22 21.36 -12.13
CA ALA A 105 30.44 22.79 -12.26
C ALA A 105 31.94 23.12 -12.12
N GLY A 106 32.62 22.58 -11.10
CA GLY A 106 34.06 22.77 -10.91
C GLY A 106 34.91 22.26 -12.08
N GLN A 107 34.55 21.10 -12.66
CA GLN A 107 35.23 20.56 -13.84
C GLN A 107 35.03 21.42 -15.10
N CYS A 108 33.89 22.11 -15.20
CA CYS A 108 33.53 22.91 -16.37
C CYS A 108 33.75 24.42 -16.16
N GLY A 109 34.37 24.85 -15.05
CA GLY A 109 34.64 26.25 -14.77
C GLY A 109 33.41 27.09 -14.42
N PHE A 110 32.36 26.48 -13.86
CA PHE A 110 31.15 27.17 -13.40
C PHE A 110 31.16 27.41 -11.89
N VAL A 111 30.53 28.51 -11.48
CA VAL A 111 30.23 28.81 -10.08
C VAL A 111 28.72 28.75 -9.86
N MET A 112 28.30 28.05 -8.81
CA MET A 112 26.88 27.96 -8.42
C MET A 112 26.50 29.21 -7.62
N PRO A 113 25.46 29.97 -8.02
CA PRO A 113 25.03 31.14 -7.28
C PRO A 113 24.30 30.74 -5.99
N THR A 114 24.38 31.60 -4.98
CA THR A 114 23.53 31.52 -3.79
C THR A 114 22.32 32.42 -4.01
N LEU A 115 21.15 31.82 -4.22
CA LEU A 115 19.91 32.57 -4.34
C LEU A 115 19.40 32.97 -2.95
N PRO A 116 18.90 34.21 -2.76
CA PRO A 116 18.21 34.57 -1.52
C PRO A 116 16.99 33.66 -1.35
N LYS A 117 16.63 33.36 -0.10
CA LYS A 117 15.38 32.67 0.20
C LYS A 117 14.24 33.61 -0.17
N THR A 118 13.72 33.50 -1.39
CA THR A 118 12.48 34.16 -1.77
C THR A 118 11.35 33.60 -0.94
N GLU A 119 10.47 34.46 -0.43
CA GLU A 119 9.21 34.02 0.16
C GLU A 119 8.50 33.10 -0.85
N THR A 120 7.98 31.99 -0.33
CA THR A 120 7.35 30.92 -1.10
C THR A 120 6.38 31.50 -2.13
N SER A 121 6.79 31.61 -3.40
CA SER A 121 5.80 31.83 -4.44
C SER A 121 4.98 30.54 -4.50
N ASN A 122 3.67 30.66 -4.28
CA ASN A 122 2.73 29.53 -4.36
C ASN A 122 2.47 29.12 -5.82
N ASP A 123 3.33 29.54 -6.75
CA ASP A 123 3.21 29.28 -8.18
C ASP A 123 3.44 27.80 -8.44
N LYS A 124 2.33 27.06 -8.40
CA LYS A 124 2.29 25.68 -8.86
C LYS A 124 2.36 25.72 -10.38
N PHE A 125 3.35 25.04 -10.96
CA PHE A 125 3.41 24.82 -12.40
C PHE A 125 2.64 23.56 -12.79
N ASP A 126 2.18 23.50 -14.04
CA ASP A 126 1.45 22.34 -14.55
C ASP A 126 2.33 21.09 -14.56
N GLY A 127 1.89 20.08 -13.80
CA GLY A 127 2.55 18.79 -13.71
C GLY A 127 2.38 17.90 -14.95
N ALA A 128 2.66 16.61 -14.79
CA ALA A 128 2.43 15.62 -15.84
C ALA A 128 0.94 15.53 -16.24
N THR A 129 0.67 15.26 -17.51
CA THR A 129 -0.68 14.88 -17.96
C THR A 129 -0.95 13.42 -17.63
N VAL A 130 -2.16 13.17 -17.14
CA VAL A 130 -2.76 11.84 -17.08
C VAL A 130 -3.96 11.87 -18.01
N LEU A 131 -3.90 11.10 -19.10
CA LEU A 131 -5.01 10.98 -20.04
C LEU A 131 -6.25 10.47 -19.30
N ASP A 132 -7.42 10.92 -19.73
CA ASP A 132 -8.67 10.44 -19.14
C ASP A 132 -8.83 8.94 -19.43
N PRO A 133 -9.00 8.11 -18.39
CA PRO A 133 -9.16 6.68 -18.57
C PRO A 133 -10.51 6.40 -19.21
N ARG A 134 -10.51 5.55 -20.24
CA ARG A 134 -11.74 4.87 -20.67
C ARG A 134 -12.00 3.75 -19.66
N GLN A 135 -12.82 4.05 -18.66
CA GLN A 135 -13.08 3.13 -17.56
C GLN A 135 -13.82 1.89 -18.08
N GLY A 136 -13.45 0.72 -17.58
CA GLY A 136 -14.06 -0.52 -18.04
C GLY A 136 -13.29 -1.77 -17.65
N PHE A 137 -13.97 -2.90 -17.86
CA PHE A 137 -13.36 -4.21 -17.86
C PHE A 137 -13.00 -4.62 -19.29
N TYR A 138 -11.72 -4.91 -19.50
CA TYR A 138 -11.14 -5.29 -20.79
C TYR A 138 -10.71 -6.75 -20.72
N PRO A 139 -11.50 -7.69 -21.25
CA PRO A 139 -11.09 -9.10 -21.30
C PRO A 139 -9.95 -9.34 -22.30
N GLN A 140 -9.79 -8.44 -23.28
CA GLN A 140 -8.78 -8.50 -24.33
C GLN A 140 -7.41 -7.99 -23.84
N PRO A 141 -6.30 -8.43 -24.47
CA PRO A 141 -4.96 -7.90 -24.30
C PRO A 141 -4.84 -6.38 -24.46
N ILE A 142 -4.25 -5.71 -23.47
CA ILE A 142 -3.88 -4.30 -23.50
C ILE A 142 -2.37 -4.18 -23.43
N ALA A 143 -1.73 -3.68 -24.49
CA ALA A 143 -0.29 -3.46 -24.52
C ALA A 143 0.08 -2.17 -23.79
N THR A 144 1.16 -2.21 -22.99
CA THR A 144 1.69 -1.02 -22.30
C THR A 144 3.03 -0.64 -22.91
N LEU A 145 3.13 0.61 -23.37
CA LEU A 145 4.36 1.21 -23.89
C LEU A 145 4.82 2.27 -22.91
N ASP A 146 6.09 2.26 -22.51
CA ASP A 146 6.66 3.14 -21.48
C ASP A 146 7.92 3.86 -21.97
N PHE A 147 8.06 5.14 -21.64
CA PHE A 147 9.23 5.93 -22.02
C PHE A 147 10.42 5.64 -21.11
N ALA A 148 11.52 5.15 -21.69
CA ALA A 148 12.73 4.84 -20.95
C ALA A 148 13.37 6.11 -20.36
N SER A 149 13.18 6.31 -19.04
CA SER A 149 13.69 7.48 -18.30
C SER A 149 13.22 8.81 -18.89
N LEU A 150 11.90 8.98 -19.08
CA LEU A 150 11.28 10.11 -19.76
C LEU A 150 11.92 11.48 -19.46
N TYR A 151 11.88 11.93 -18.20
CA TYR A 151 12.37 13.28 -17.84
C TYR A 151 13.88 13.47 -18.05
N PRO A 152 14.77 12.55 -17.59
CA PRO A 152 16.17 12.58 -18.00
C PRO A 152 16.39 12.68 -19.51
N SER A 153 15.64 11.89 -20.29
CA SER A 153 15.76 11.85 -21.74
C SER A 153 15.34 13.17 -22.40
N ILE A 154 14.25 13.79 -21.95
CA ILE A 154 13.81 15.14 -22.38
C ILE A 154 14.90 16.18 -22.07
N MET A 155 15.44 16.17 -20.84
CA MET A 155 16.47 17.12 -20.43
C MET A 155 17.72 17.03 -21.31
N MET A 156 18.15 15.82 -21.66
CA MET A 156 19.29 15.61 -22.55
C MET A 156 18.98 15.99 -24.00
N ALA A 157 17.85 15.51 -24.56
CA ALA A 157 17.49 15.71 -25.96
C ALA A 157 17.34 17.20 -26.32
N HIS A 158 16.78 18.00 -25.41
CA HIS A 158 16.54 19.42 -25.62
C HIS A 158 17.55 20.34 -24.91
N ASN A 159 18.64 19.77 -24.36
CA ASN A 159 19.73 20.49 -23.69
C ASN A 159 19.25 21.44 -22.55
N LEU A 160 18.28 20.99 -21.76
CA LEU A 160 17.65 21.78 -20.69
C LEU A 160 18.56 21.85 -19.46
N CYS A 161 19.06 23.05 -19.14
CA CYS A 161 19.97 23.26 -18.02
C CYS A 161 19.96 24.72 -17.53
N TYR A 162 20.37 24.94 -16.28
CA TYR A 162 20.57 26.28 -15.72
C TYR A 162 21.49 27.16 -16.59
N CYS A 163 22.60 26.60 -17.11
CA CYS A 163 23.59 27.34 -17.89
C CYS A 163 23.25 27.47 -19.38
N THR A 164 22.10 26.94 -19.82
CA THR A 164 21.60 27.05 -21.20
C THR A 164 20.28 27.80 -21.28
N LEU A 165 19.63 28.10 -20.14
CA LEU A 165 18.42 28.92 -20.06
C LEU A 165 18.70 30.34 -20.52
N LEU A 166 17.85 30.85 -21.42
CA LEU A 166 17.93 32.19 -21.99
C LEU A 166 16.74 33.02 -21.52
N LYS A 167 17.00 34.31 -21.29
CA LYS A 167 15.93 35.30 -21.18
C LYS A 167 15.36 35.63 -22.57
N PRO A 168 14.08 36.06 -22.68
CA PRO A 168 13.48 36.42 -23.97
C PRO A 168 14.24 37.48 -24.75
N GLU A 169 14.93 38.40 -24.08
CA GLU A 169 15.80 39.41 -24.71
C GLU A 169 16.99 38.75 -25.40
N GLN A 170 17.66 37.82 -24.71
CA GLN A 170 18.84 37.11 -25.23
C GLN A 170 18.50 36.18 -26.40
N ALA A 171 17.27 35.66 -26.44
CA ALA A 171 16.81 34.82 -27.54
C ALA A 171 16.55 35.63 -28.82
N ARG A 172 16.26 36.95 -28.72
CA ARG A 172 16.05 37.82 -29.88
C ARG A 172 17.34 38.10 -30.66
N ASP A 173 18.47 38.06 -29.97
CA ASP A 173 19.80 38.31 -30.54
C ASP A 173 20.42 37.06 -31.19
N LEU A 174 19.74 35.91 -31.15
CA LEU A 174 20.22 34.62 -31.65
C LEU A 174 19.38 34.13 -32.82
N GLN A 175 19.99 33.37 -33.73
CA GLN A 175 19.25 32.72 -34.80
C GLN A 175 18.38 31.57 -34.26
N PRO A 176 17.19 31.29 -34.85
CA PRO A 176 16.31 30.20 -34.42
C PRO A 176 16.97 28.82 -34.37
N GLU A 177 18.03 28.61 -35.15
CA GLU A 177 18.78 27.35 -35.18
C GLU A 177 19.67 27.17 -33.94
N GLU A 178 19.91 28.22 -33.17
CA GLU A 178 20.83 28.23 -32.02
C GLU A 178 20.15 27.95 -30.69
N TYR A 179 18.82 28.06 -30.63
CA TYR A 179 18.04 27.81 -29.43
C TYR A 179 16.85 26.87 -29.69
N THR A 180 16.34 26.29 -28.62
CA THR A 180 15.11 25.51 -28.58
C THR A 180 14.06 26.32 -27.85
N LYS A 181 12.93 26.59 -28.50
CA LYS A 181 11.73 27.11 -27.85
C LYS A 181 10.89 25.95 -27.35
N THR A 182 10.59 25.97 -26.06
CA THR A 182 9.80 24.93 -25.38
C THR A 182 8.30 25.17 -25.54
N PRO A 183 7.42 24.16 -25.34
CA PRO A 183 5.98 24.35 -25.53
C PRO A 183 5.34 25.36 -24.57
N ASN A 184 5.95 25.59 -23.41
CA ASN A 184 5.58 26.62 -22.42
C ASN A 184 6.27 27.98 -22.66
N GLY A 185 7.01 28.15 -23.76
CA GLY A 185 7.56 29.44 -24.19
C GLY A 185 8.92 29.82 -23.61
N CYS A 186 9.58 28.95 -22.84
CA CYS A 186 10.95 29.14 -22.38
C CYS A 186 11.97 28.88 -23.52
N TYR A 187 13.14 29.52 -23.45
CA TYR A 187 14.20 29.44 -24.46
C TYR A 187 15.47 28.81 -23.88
N PHE A 188 16.07 27.86 -24.59
CA PHE A 188 17.32 27.20 -24.18
C PHE A 188 18.31 27.10 -25.34
N LEU A 189 19.59 27.37 -25.09
CA LEU A 189 20.66 27.17 -26.09
C LEU A 189 20.75 25.71 -26.53
N LYS A 190 20.98 25.48 -27.83
CA LYS A 190 21.29 24.14 -28.35
C LYS A 190 22.70 23.69 -27.95
N SER A 191 22.90 22.38 -27.94
CA SER A 191 24.16 21.74 -27.55
C SER A 191 25.35 22.12 -28.43
N SER A 192 25.11 22.56 -29.67
CA SER A 192 26.12 23.09 -30.61
C SER A 192 26.80 24.36 -30.12
N ARG A 193 26.09 25.20 -29.35
CA ARG A 193 26.65 26.42 -28.75
C ARG A 193 27.23 26.16 -27.37
N ARG A 194 26.48 25.44 -26.52
CA ARG A 194 26.92 25.11 -25.17
C ARG A 194 26.22 23.84 -24.70
N ARG A 195 26.99 22.88 -24.22
CA ARG A 195 26.44 21.70 -23.54
C ARG A 195 26.04 22.06 -22.11
N GLY A 196 24.82 21.72 -21.72
CA GLY A 196 24.34 21.93 -20.35
C GLY A 196 24.99 20.99 -19.34
N LEU A 197 25.20 21.47 -18.10
CA LEU A 197 25.71 20.65 -16.99
C LEU A 197 24.77 19.50 -16.62
N LEU A 198 23.45 19.75 -16.57
CA LEU A 198 22.47 18.72 -16.22
C LEU A 198 22.43 17.58 -17.26
N PRO A 199 22.36 17.85 -18.59
CA PRO A 199 22.55 16.83 -19.61
C PRO A 199 23.82 15.99 -19.42
N MET A 200 24.98 16.62 -19.18
CA MET A 200 26.23 15.86 -18.96
C MET A 200 26.16 14.94 -17.74
N ILE A 201 25.61 15.41 -16.62
CA ILE A 201 25.43 14.58 -15.41
C ILE A 201 24.50 13.40 -15.70
N LEU A 202 23.38 13.64 -16.40
CA LEU A 202 22.41 12.60 -16.75
C LEU A 202 23.00 11.56 -17.70
N GLU A 203 23.79 11.98 -18.70
CA GLU A 203 24.50 11.08 -19.61
C GLU A 203 25.46 10.15 -18.83
N GLU A 204 26.25 10.71 -17.89
CA GLU A 204 27.17 9.93 -17.06
C GLU A 204 26.44 8.92 -16.17
N LEU A 205 25.35 9.35 -15.52
CA LEU A 205 24.54 8.50 -14.65
C LEU A 205 23.87 7.37 -15.42
N LEU A 206 23.28 7.66 -16.58
CA LEU A 206 22.59 6.66 -17.40
C LEU A 206 23.58 5.71 -18.07
N ALA A 207 24.72 6.19 -18.55
CA ALA A 207 25.79 5.35 -19.09
C ALA A 207 26.35 4.41 -18.01
N ALA A 208 26.60 4.93 -16.80
CA ALA A 208 27.01 4.09 -15.66
C ALA A 208 25.94 3.06 -15.30
N ARG A 209 24.65 3.44 -15.36
CA ARG A 209 23.53 2.52 -15.07
C ARG A 209 23.47 1.40 -16.10
N LYS A 210 23.66 1.71 -17.38
CA LYS A 210 23.71 0.72 -18.47
C LYS A 210 24.84 -0.28 -18.25
N ARG A 211 26.05 0.19 -17.89
CA ARG A 211 27.18 -0.68 -17.54
C ARG A 211 26.88 -1.57 -16.32
N ALA A 212 26.29 -1.00 -15.27
CA ALA A 212 25.92 -1.76 -14.07
C ALA A 212 24.88 -2.85 -14.37
N LYS A 213 23.84 -2.55 -15.18
CA LYS A 213 22.85 -3.56 -15.61
C LYS A 213 23.48 -4.66 -16.46
N LYS A 214 24.41 -4.33 -17.35
CA LYS A 214 25.12 -5.33 -18.18
C LYS A 214 25.94 -6.27 -17.30
N ALA A 215 26.79 -5.72 -16.43
CA ALA A 215 27.58 -6.51 -15.49
C ALA A 215 26.69 -7.39 -14.60
N MET A 216 25.55 -6.87 -14.14
CA MET A 216 24.61 -7.62 -13.31
C MET A 216 23.97 -8.81 -14.04
N ALA A 217 23.79 -8.72 -15.37
CA ALA A 217 23.23 -9.80 -16.18
C ALA A 217 24.26 -10.91 -16.43
N GLU A 218 25.53 -10.54 -16.57
CA GLU A 218 26.65 -11.46 -16.79
C GLU A 218 27.14 -12.13 -15.49
N GLU A 219 26.80 -11.54 -14.32
CA GLU A 219 27.24 -12.02 -13.02
C GLU A 219 26.44 -13.24 -12.51
N SER A 220 27.18 -14.23 -12.04
CA SER A 220 26.65 -15.47 -11.45
C SER A 220 26.60 -15.43 -9.92
N ASP A 221 27.54 -14.74 -9.26
CA ASP A 221 27.61 -14.70 -7.81
C ASP A 221 26.42 -13.88 -7.23
N PRO A 222 25.55 -14.48 -6.38
CA PRO A 222 24.36 -13.82 -5.88
C PRO A 222 24.64 -12.53 -5.10
N LEU A 223 25.76 -12.48 -4.36
CA LEU A 223 26.13 -11.31 -3.56
C LEU A 223 26.55 -10.16 -4.47
N THR A 224 27.48 -10.43 -5.39
CA THR A 224 27.97 -9.44 -6.37
C THR A 224 26.84 -8.93 -7.26
N LYS A 225 25.95 -9.82 -7.71
CA LYS A 225 24.75 -9.45 -8.45
C LYS A 225 23.85 -8.50 -7.66
N SER A 226 23.72 -8.72 -6.35
CA SER A 226 22.95 -7.85 -5.47
C SER A 226 23.61 -6.48 -5.26
N VAL A 227 24.94 -6.42 -5.13
CA VAL A 227 25.70 -5.16 -5.09
C VAL A 227 25.51 -4.37 -6.38
N LEU A 228 25.58 -5.03 -7.54
CA LEU A 228 25.36 -4.42 -8.85
C LEU A 228 23.90 -3.93 -9.01
N ASN A 229 22.93 -4.65 -8.46
CA ASN A 229 21.55 -4.18 -8.39
C ASN A 229 21.41 -2.93 -7.51
N GLY A 230 22.04 -2.91 -6.33
CA GLY A 230 22.11 -1.72 -5.47
C GLY A 230 22.67 -0.50 -6.21
N ARG A 231 23.77 -0.71 -6.95
CA ARG A 231 24.38 0.33 -7.79
C ARG A 231 23.46 0.84 -8.90
N GLN A 232 22.78 -0.04 -9.65
CA GLN A 232 21.89 0.42 -10.72
C GLN A 232 20.66 1.16 -10.18
N LEU A 233 20.14 0.75 -9.02
CA LEU A 233 19.06 1.46 -8.32
C LEU A 233 19.52 2.84 -7.86
N ALA A 234 20.72 2.95 -7.28
CA ALA A 234 21.28 4.22 -6.87
C ALA A 234 21.39 5.20 -8.04
N LEU A 235 21.92 4.74 -9.17
CA LEU A 235 22.02 5.52 -10.40
C LEU A 235 20.65 5.94 -10.94
N LYS A 236 19.64 5.06 -10.90
CA LYS A 236 18.26 5.38 -11.28
C LYS A 236 17.68 6.48 -10.40
N ILE A 237 17.82 6.35 -9.08
CA ILE A 237 17.29 7.31 -8.10
C ILE A 237 17.97 8.67 -8.28
N SER A 238 19.29 8.71 -8.44
CA SER A 238 20.03 9.94 -8.72
C SER A 238 19.55 10.62 -9.99
N ALA A 239 19.43 9.88 -11.11
CA ALA A 239 18.97 10.45 -12.38
C ALA A 239 17.56 11.05 -12.27
N ASN A 240 16.62 10.35 -11.64
CA ASN A 240 15.26 10.85 -11.42
C ASN A 240 15.21 12.07 -10.47
N SER A 241 16.16 12.14 -9.53
CA SER A 241 16.24 13.24 -8.56
C SER A 241 16.74 14.55 -9.20
N VAL A 242 17.46 14.50 -10.33
CA VAL A 242 17.96 15.71 -11.02
C VAL A 242 16.82 16.62 -11.45
N TYR A 243 15.76 16.05 -12.06
CA TYR A 243 14.55 16.81 -12.38
C TYR A 243 13.85 17.34 -11.12
N GLY A 244 13.71 16.51 -10.08
CA GLY A 244 13.07 16.93 -8.82
C GLY A 244 13.81 18.08 -8.13
N PHE A 245 15.13 18.18 -8.33
CA PHE A 245 15.96 19.26 -7.80
C PHE A 245 15.66 20.61 -8.47
N THR A 246 15.41 20.63 -9.79
CA THR A 246 15.07 21.88 -10.49
C THR A 246 13.68 22.38 -10.09
N GLY A 247 12.75 21.48 -9.77
CA GLY A 247 11.35 21.83 -9.46
C GLY A 247 11.07 22.13 -7.99
N ALA A 248 12.06 21.97 -7.11
CA ALA A 248 11.88 22.16 -5.68
C ALA A 248 11.89 23.66 -5.31
N THR A 249 10.71 24.26 -5.17
CA THR A 249 10.53 25.67 -4.76
C THR A 249 11.20 25.98 -3.43
N VAL A 250 11.10 25.06 -2.47
CA VAL A 250 11.87 25.09 -1.22
C VAL A 250 13.17 24.31 -1.42
N GLY A 251 14.18 24.98 -1.99
CA GLY A 251 15.43 24.34 -2.37
C GLY A 251 16.61 25.31 -2.43
N VAL A 252 17.76 24.80 -2.86
CA VAL A 252 19.01 25.59 -2.99
C VAL A 252 19.08 26.34 -4.32
N LEU A 253 18.54 25.75 -5.40
CA LEU A 253 18.59 26.32 -6.75
C LEU A 253 17.32 25.97 -7.55
N PRO A 254 16.14 26.48 -7.12
CA PRO A 254 14.89 26.29 -7.87
C PRO A 254 14.98 26.91 -9.26
N CYS A 255 14.46 26.21 -10.26
CA CYS A 255 14.23 26.74 -11.61
C CYS A 255 12.98 26.08 -12.20
N LEU A 256 11.87 26.79 -12.05
CA LEU A 256 10.56 26.35 -12.54
C LEU A 256 10.49 26.32 -14.06
N ASP A 257 11.27 27.15 -14.76
CA ASP A 257 11.34 27.16 -16.23
C ASP A 257 11.79 25.81 -16.78
N ILE A 258 12.83 25.19 -16.19
CA ILE A 258 13.29 23.86 -16.58
C ILE A 258 12.19 22.83 -16.30
N SER A 259 11.64 22.85 -15.10
CA SER A 259 10.72 21.80 -14.63
C SER A 259 9.39 21.83 -15.40
N SER A 260 8.86 23.01 -15.65
CA SER A 260 7.65 23.22 -16.46
C SER A 260 7.90 22.91 -17.94
N SER A 261 9.09 23.17 -18.47
CA SER A 261 9.45 22.79 -19.84
C SER A 261 9.51 21.27 -20.00
N VAL A 262 10.09 20.56 -19.02
CA VAL A 262 10.15 19.09 -19.02
C VAL A 262 8.75 18.48 -18.99
N THR A 263 7.86 18.98 -18.11
CA THR A 263 6.49 18.47 -18.07
C THR A 263 5.72 18.82 -19.34
N ALA A 264 5.92 20.02 -19.90
CA ALA A 264 5.28 20.42 -21.15
C ALA A 264 5.67 19.50 -22.32
N PHE A 265 6.96 19.20 -22.50
CA PHE A 265 7.41 18.21 -23.48
C PHE A 265 6.81 16.83 -23.24
N GLY A 266 6.77 16.38 -21.97
CA GLY A 266 6.13 15.11 -21.61
C GLY A 266 4.67 15.04 -22.06
N ARG A 267 3.90 16.11 -21.86
CA ARG A 267 2.50 16.20 -22.30
C ARG A 267 2.38 16.10 -23.83
N THR A 268 3.20 16.86 -24.56
CA THR A 268 3.16 16.83 -26.04
C THR A 268 3.59 15.48 -26.59
N MET A 269 4.55 14.81 -25.95
CA MET A 269 5.04 13.49 -26.37
C MET A 269 3.99 12.39 -26.19
N ILE A 270 3.23 12.41 -25.09
CA ILE A 270 2.13 11.45 -24.87
C ILE A 270 1.03 11.65 -25.92
N GLU A 271 0.64 12.90 -26.18
CA GLU A 271 -0.42 13.18 -27.17
C GLU A 271 0.03 12.81 -28.59
N HIS A 272 1.28 13.11 -28.96
CA HIS A 272 1.87 12.67 -30.22
C HIS A 272 1.91 11.14 -30.33
N THR A 273 2.31 10.45 -29.25
CA THR A 273 2.31 8.98 -29.20
C THR A 273 0.92 8.41 -29.41
N LYS A 274 -0.09 9.00 -28.77
CA LYS A 274 -1.49 8.58 -28.91
C LYS A 274 -1.97 8.74 -30.35
N GLN A 275 -1.72 9.89 -30.98
CA GLN A 275 -2.10 10.15 -32.38
C GLN A 275 -1.40 9.16 -33.32
N MET A 276 -0.07 9.04 -33.21
CA MET A 276 0.71 8.11 -34.03
C MET A 276 0.23 6.67 -33.93
N VAL A 277 -0.10 6.18 -32.74
CA VAL A 277 -0.60 4.81 -32.56
C VAL A 277 -1.98 4.64 -33.21
N GLN A 278 -2.91 5.55 -32.98
CA GLN A 278 -4.27 5.44 -33.52
C GLN A 278 -4.31 5.62 -35.05
N ASP A 279 -3.48 6.49 -35.60
CA ASP A 279 -3.49 6.80 -37.05
C ASP A 279 -2.78 5.73 -37.90
N ASN A 280 -1.81 5.01 -37.33
CA ASN A 280 -1.01 4.02 -38.07
C ASN A 280 -1.47 2.58 -37.86
N PHE A 281 -2.13 2.28 -36.74
CA PHE A 281 -2.63 0.94 -36.43
C PHE A 281 -4.15 0.91 -36.56
N CYS A 282 -4.63 1.15 -37.78
CA CYS A 282 -6.05 1.20 -38.13
C CYS A 282 -6.39 0.29 -39.31
N ILE A 283 -7.68 0.04 -39.51
CA ILE A 283 -8.19 -0.84 -40.58
C ILE A 283 -7.76 -0.32 -41.96
N GLU A 284 -7.77 1.01 -42.16
CA GLU A 284 -7.34 1.65 -43.41
C GLU A 284 -5.88 1.35 -43.77
N LYS A 285 -5.03 1.10 -42.77
CA LYS A 285 -3.61 0.74 -42.94
C LYS A 285 -3.38 -0.77 -43.03
N GLY A 286 -4.45 -1.57 -43.11
CA GLY A 286 -4.39 -3.01 -43.29
C GLY A 286 -4.31 -3.83 -41.99
N TYR A 287 -4.59 -3.22 -40.83
CA TYR A 287 -4.70 -3.95 -39.56
C TYR A 287 -6.11 -4.52 -39.36
N ALA A 288 -6.24 -5.53 -38.50
CA ALA A 288 -7.53 -6.19 -38.25
C ALA A 288 -8.55 -5.29 -37.52
N HIS A 289 -8.06 -4.34 -36.71
CA HIS A 289 -8.88 -3.47 -35.87
C HIS A 289 -8.25 -2.08 -35.77
N ASP A 290 -9.04 -1.09 -35.38
CA ASP A 290 -8.55 0.23 -35.00
C ASP A 290 -7.99 0.20 -33.58
N ALA A 291 -6.70 0.56 -33.47
CA ALA A 291 -6.03 0.68 -32.20
C ALA A 291 -6.55 1.91 -31.44
N GLU A 292 -6.68 1.76 -30.13
CA GLU A 292 -7.23 2.79 -29.26
C GLU A 292 -6.37 2.95 -28.01
N VAL A 293 -5.97 4.19 -27.69
CA VAL A 293 -5.30 4.46 -26.42
C VAL A 293 -6.35 4.66 -25.33
N ILE A 294 -6.49 3.66 -24.46
CA ILE A 294 -7.52 3.64 -23.41
C ILE A 294 -7.08 4.36 -22.14
N TYR A 295 -5.77 4.53 -21.93
CA TYR A 295 -5.21 5.23 -20.78
C TYR A 295 -3.76 5.67 -21.02
N GLY A 296 -3.32 6.69 -20.27
CA GLY A 296 -1.93 7.09 -20.19
C GLY A 296 -1.61 7.75 -18.86
N ASP A 297 -0.53 7.32 -18.20
CA ASP A 297 -0.07 7.86 -16.93
C ASP A 297 1.36 8.34 -17.06
N THR A 298 1.55 9.64 -17.27
CA THR A 298 2.84 10.37 -17.25
C THR A 298 3.88 9.92 -18.29
N ASP A 299 4.37 8.69 -18.20
CA ASP A 299 5.42 8.09 -19.02
C ASP A 299 4.95 6.85 -19.79
N SER A 300 3.74 6.36 -19.50
CA SER A 300 3.19 5.17 -20.13
C SER A 300 1.90 5.43 -20.89
N VAL A 301 1.70 4.70 -21.99
CA VAL A 301 0.44 4.63 -22.76
C VAL A 301 -0.04 3.19 -22.84
N MET A 302 -1.33 3.00 -22.67
CA MET A 302 -1.99 1.69 -22.70
C MET A 302 -2.87 1.61 -23.94
N VAL A 303 -2.51 0.70 -24.83
CA VAL A 303 -3.07 0.57 -26.17
C VAL A 303 -3.87 -0.71 -26.27
N LYS A 304 -5.12 -0.58 -26.70
CA LYS A 304 -5.98 -1.67 -27.11
C LYS A 304 -5.84 -1.84 -28.62
N PHE A 305 -5.17 -2.91 -29.07
CA PHE A 305 -5.05 -3.24 -30.50
C PHE A 305 -6.24 -4.05 -31.05
N GLY A 306 -7.15 -4.50 -30.18
CA GLY A 306 -8.36 -5.24 -30.57
C GLY A 306 -8.17 -6.75 -30.78
N VAL A 307 -6.92 -7.23 -30.87
CA VAL A 307 -6.60 -8.65 -30.98
C VAL A 307 -6.83 -9.39 -29.66
N ASP A 308 -7.28 -10.66 -29.73
CA ASP A 308 -7.50 -11.50 -28.55
C ASP A 308 -6.24 -12.28 -28.13
N ASP A 309 -5.28 -12.46 -29.04
CA ASP A 309 -4.03 -13.18 -28.77
C ASP A 309 -2.97 -12.31 -28.10
N ILE A 310 -2.36 -12.84 -27.04
CA ILE A 310 -1.34 -12.12 -26.26
C ILE A 310 -0.05 -11.96 -27.06
N ALA A 311 0.38 -13.00 -27.79
CA ALA A 311 1.64 -12.93 -28.54
C ALA A 311 1.56 -11.89 -29.65
N GLU A 312 0.44 -11.82 -30.35
CA GLU A 312 0.20 -10.80 -31.37
C GLU A 312 0.11 -9.39 -30.76
N ALA A 313 -0.56 -9.23 -29.61
CA ALA A 313 -0.58 -7.94 -28.90
C ALA A 313 0.83 -7.48 -28.49
N MET A 314 1.71 -8.40 -28.07
CA MET A 314 3.12 -8.10 -27.78
C MET A 314 3.88 -7.69 -29.05
N ARG A 315 3.67 -8.38 -30.17
CA ARG A 315 4.30 -8.06 -31.45
C ARG A 315 3.89 -6.67 -31.95
N LEU A 316 2.60 -6.35 -31.92
CA LEU A 316 2.06 -5.03 -32.27
C LEU A 316 2.56 -3.95 -31.32
N GLY A 317 2.62 -4.23 -30.02
CA GLY A 317 3.19 -3.33 -29.02
C GLY A 317 4.65 -2.99 -29.29
N GLN A 318 5.49 -3.97 -29.64
CA GLN A 318 6.88 -3.76 -30.01
C GLN A 318 7.00 -2.94 -31.31
N GLN A 319 6.20 -3.27 -32.33
CA GLN A 319 6.16 -2.53 -33.59
C GLN A 319 5.77 -1.05 -33.37
N ALA A 320 4.76 -0.80 -32.55
CA ALA A 320 4.33 0.55 -32.20
C ALA A 320 5.41 1.32 -31.42
N ALA A 321 6.06 0.68 -30.45
CA ALA A 321 7.15 1.27 -29.69
C ALA A 321 8.32 1.72 -30.57
N ASP A 322 8.74 0.86 -31.52
CA ASP A 322 9.85 1.16 -32.43
C ASP A 322 9.49 2.25 -33.44
N MET A 323 8.28 2.21 -34.01
CA MET A 323 7.78 3.22 -34.93
C MET A 323 7.70 4.60 -34.27
N VAL A 324 7.09 4.69 -33.09
CA VAL A 324 6.94 5.96 -32.36
C VAL A 324 8.32 6.48 -31.92
N SER A 325 9.20 5.61 -31.44
CA SER A 325 10.56 5.98 -31.04
C SER A 325 11.36 6.64 -32.17
N ALA A 326 11.16 6.23 -33.42
CA ALA A 326 11.85 6.80 -34.57
C ALA A 326 11.48 8.27 -34.84
N THR A 327 10.34 8.75 -34.31
CA THR A 327 9.88 10.13 -34.49
C THR A 327 10.49 11.12 -33.49
N PHE A 328 11.10 10.63 -32.41
CA PHE A 328 11.65 11.47 -31.35
C PHE A 328 13.16 11.70 -31.48
N ALA A 329 13.64 12.83 -30.94
CA ALA A 329 15.06 13.11 -30.85
C ALA A 329 15.76 12.14 -29.87
N LYS A 330 16.93 11.63 -30.25
CA LYS A 330 17.76 10.80 -29.36
C LYS A 330 18.13 11.60 -28.09
N PRO A 331 18.12 11.00 -26.89
CA PRO A 331 17.98 9.58 -26.58
C PRO A 331 16.56 9.14 -26.16
N ILE A 332 15.51 9.90 -26.52
CA ILE A 332 14.13 9.54 -26.20
C ILE A 332 13.78 8.23 -26.91
N LYS A 333 13.26 7.27 -26.14
CA LYS A 333 12.86 5.96 -26.63
C LYS A 333 11.62 5.49 -25.88
N LEU A 334 10.63 5.04 -26.62
CA LEU A 334 9.46 4.31 -26.14
C LEU A 334 9.77 2.81 -26.21
N GLU A 335 9.47 2.08 -25.15
CA GLU A 335 9.73 0.63 -25.08
C GLU A 335 8.43 -0.11 -24.79
N PHE A 336 8.24 -1.25 -25.45
CA PHE A 336 7.22 -2.19 -25.03
C PHE A 336 7.62 -2.79 -23.67
N GLU A 337 6.72 -2.74 -22.69
CA GLU A 337 7.01 -3.23 -21.35
C GLU A 337 6.30 -4.56 -21.05
N LYS A 338 5.02 -4.66 -21.41
CA LYS A 338 4.12 -5.74 -20.98
C LYS A 338 2.77 -5.69 -21.67
N VAL A 339 2.00 -6.76 -21.51
CA VAL A 339 0.57 -6.83 -21.80
C VAL A 339 -0.23 -7.08 -20.50
N TYR A 340 -1.38 -6.43 -20.36
CA TYR A 340 -2.40 -6.81 -19.39
C TYR A 340 -3.51 -7.64 -20.03
N CYS A 341 -3.81 -8.83 -19.50
CA CYS A 341 -4.89 -9.68 -20.00
C CYS A 341 -5.40 -10.67 -18.95
N PRO A 342 -6.61 -10.52 -18.38
CA PRO A 342 -7.52 -9.38 -18.55
C PRO A 342 -7.04 -8.12 -17.80
N TYR A 343 -7.67 -6.98 -18.11
CA TYR A 343 -7.37 -5.66 -17.55
C TYR A 343 -8.64 -4.97 -17.00
N LEU A 344 -8.53 -4.33 -15.84
CA LEU A 344 -9.59 -3.57 -15.18
C LEU A 344 -9.11 -2.16 -14.88
N LEU A 345 -9.68 -1.19 -15.60
CA LEU A 345 -9.36 0.22 -15.45
C LEU A 345 -10.50 0.96 -14.75
N MET A 346 -10.25 1.38 -13.50
CA MET A 346 -11.29 1.96 -12.64
C MET A 346 -11.23 3.49 -12.65
N ASN A 347 -10.04 4.07 -12.50
CA ASN A 347 -9.85 5.53 -12.50
C ASN A 347 -8.37 5.88 -12.75
N LYS A 348 -8.06 7.18 -12.79
CA LYS A 348 -6.68 7.67 -12.85
C LYS A 348 -5.87 7.05 -11.70
N LYS A 349 -4.76 6.41 -12.06
CA LYS A 349 -3.84 5.72 -11.14
C LYS A 349 -4.48 4.59 -10.33
N ARG A 350 -5.62 4.05 -10.79
CA ARG A 350 -6.37 2.96 -10.14
C ARG A 350 -6.78 1.91 -11.16
N TYR A 351 -5.99 0.84 -11.24
CA TYR A 351 -6.21 -0.26 -12.17
C TYR A 351 -5.62 -1.57 -11.65
N ALA A 352 -6.11 -2.68 -12.20
CA ALA A 352 -5.61 -4.02 -11.91
C ALA A 352 -5.63 -4.87 -13.18
N GLY A 353 -4.72 -5.84 -13.28
CA GLY A 353 -4.70 -6.75 -14.42
C GLY A 353 -3.68 -7.87 -14.22
N LEU A 354 -3.81 -8.94 -15.00
CA LEU A 354 -2.76 -9.96 -15.05
C LEU A 354 -1.62 -9.45 -15.91
N TYR A 355 -0.41 -9.51 -15.36
CA TYR A 355 0.80 -8.95 -15.91
C TYR A 355 1.53 -10.01 -16.75
N TRP A 356 1.72 -9.76 -18.05
CA TRP A 356 2.39 -10.68 -18.97
C TRP A 356 3.63 -10.04 -19.60
N THR A 357 4.79 -10.65 -19.38
CA THR A 357 6.06 -10.33 -20.08
C THR A 357 6.42 -11.34 -21.16
N ASN A 358 5.80 -12.52 -21.10
CA ASN A 358 5.88 -13.58 -22.11
C ASN A 358 4.44 -14.03 -22.44
N PRO A 359 4.20 -14.61 -23.62
CA PRO A 359 2.85 -15.00 -24.04
C PRO A 359 2.32 -16.28 -23.36
N ASP A 360 3.19 -17.11 -22.77
CA ASP A 360 2.81 -18.43 -22.28
C ASP A 360 2.18 -18.40 -20.88
N LYS A 361 2.68 -17.53 -20.00
CA LYS A 361 2.23 -17.46 -18.61
C LYS A 361 2.30 -16.05 -18.03
N TYR A 362 1.25 -15.65 -17.31
CA TYR A 362 1.25 -14.43 -16.54
C TYR A 362 2.24 -14.50 -15.37
N ASP A 363 2.90 -13.38 -15.10
CA ASP A 363 3.89 -13.27 -14.03
C ASP A 363 3.22 -13.09 -12.67
N LYS A 364 2.24 -12.19 -12.60
CA LYS A 364 1.52 -11.84 -11.37
C LYS A 364 0.22 -11.06 -11.64
N LEU A 365 -0.62 -10.96 -10.62
CA LEU A 365 -1.66 -9.93 -10.56
C LEU A 365 -0.99 -8.59 -10.19
N ASP A 366 -1.10 -7.58 -11.05
CA ASP A 366 -0.66 -6.22 -10.75
C ASP A 366 -1.86 -5.36 -10.34
N ALA A 367 -1.63 -4.52 -9.33
CA ALA A 367 -2.65 -3.77 -8.62
C ALA A 367 -2.08 -2.38 -8.27
N LYS A 368 -2.54 -1.33 -8.96
CA LYS A 368 -2.04 0.04 -8.77
C LYS A 368 -3.10 0.92 -8.13
N GLY A 369 -2.74 1.56 -7.02
CA GLY A 369 -3.58 2.55 -6.33
C GLY A 369 -4.88 2.00 -5.71
N ILE A 370 -5.06 0.68 -5.71
CA ILE A 370 -6.21 0.01 -5.11
C ILE A 370 -5.98 -0.31 -3.63
N GLU A 371 -7.06 -0.64 -2.93
CA GLU A 371 -7.08 -0.80 -1.48
C GLU A 371 -6.15 -1.91 -0.96
N THR A 372 -5.81 -2.92 -1.77
CA THR A 372 -4.88 -4.01 -1.39
C THR A 372 -3.49 -3.50 -1.00
N VAL A 373 -3.02 -2.41 -1.63
CA VAL A 373 -1.70 -1.81 -1.36
C VAL A 373 -1.77 -0.60 -0.42
N ARG A 374 -2.98 -0.17 -0.06
CA ARG A 374 -3.23 0.94 0.88
C ARG A 374 -3.27 0.42 2.32
N ARG A 375 -3.02 1.31 3.28
CA ARG A 375 -2.82 0.94 4.71
C ARG A 375 -3.79 1.60 5.67
N ASP A 376 -4.67 2.42 5.15
CA ASP A 376 -5.69 3.15 5.88
C ASP A 376 -7.02 2.38 5.96
N ASN A 377 -7.09 1.19 5.36
CA ASN A 377 -8.26 0.32 5.34
C ASN A 377 -8.08 -0.88 6.28
N CYS A 378 -9.19 -1.44 6.75
CA CYS A 378 -9.18 -2.66 7.55
C CYS A 378 -8.65 -3.88 6.77
N GLY A 379 -8.20 -4.91 7.50
CA GLY A 379 -7.73 -6.17 6.91
C GLY A 379 -8.78 -6.85 6.02
N LEU A 380 -10.05 -6.82 6.43
CA LEU A 380 -11.16 -7.40 5.69
C LEU A 380 -11.29 -6.78 4.30
N ALA A 381 -11.27 -5.45 4.19
CA ALA A 381 -11.41 -4.75 2.92
C ALA A 381 -10.26 -5.12 1.96
N ARG A 382 -9.02 -5.18 2.47
CA ARG A 382 -7.84 -5.57 1.67
C ARG A 382 -7.97 -7.00 1.16
N HIS A 383 -8.32 -7.93 2.05
CA HIS A 383 -8.47 -9.34 1.70
C HIS A 383 -9.61 -9.56 0.70
N LEU A 384 -10.76 -8.93 0.92
CA LEU A 384 -11.94 -9.10 0.08
C LEU A 384 -11.72 -8.54 -1.32
N VAL A 385 -11.05 -7.38 -1.44
CA VAL A 385 -10.65 -6.83 -2.75
C VAL A 385 -9.66 -7.73 -3.46
N ASP A 386 -8.61 -8.22 -2.78
CA ASP A 386 -7.61 -9.11 -3.39
C ASP A 386 -8.25 -10.42 -3.89
N MET A 387 -9.08 -11.05 -3.05
CA MET A 387 -9.80 -12.28 -3.41
C MET A 387 -10.80 -12.05 -4.55
N SER A 388 -11.51 -10.92 -4.55
CA SER A 388 -12.43 -10.57 -5.64
C SER A 388 -11.67 -10.41 -6.96
N LEU A 389 -10.56 -9.68 -6.96
CA LEU A 389 -9.73 -9.49 -8.15
C LEU A 389 -9.14 -10.81 -8.66
N ARG A 390 -8.64 -11.68 -7.78
CA ARG A 390 -8.17 -13.01 -8.15
C ARG A 390 -9.29 -13.84 -8.77
N THR A 391 -10.46 -13.87 -8.15
CA THR A 391 -11.60 -14.65 -8.65
C THR A 391 -12.10 -14.14 -10.00
N ILE A 392 -12.06 -12.81 -10.21
CA ILE A 392 -12.50 -12.19 -11.46
C ILE A 392 -11.45 -12.35 -12.57
N LEU A 393 -10.17 -12.09 -12.27
CA LEU A 393 -9.13 -11.99 -13.30
C LEU A 393 -8.44 -13.32 -13.57
N ILE A 394 -8.30 -14.19 -12.56
CA ILE A 394 -7.65 -15.51 -12.67
C ILE A 394 -8.70 -16.60 -12.89
N ASP A 395 -9.67 -16.74 -11.97
CA ASP A 395 -10.70 -17.78 -12.07
C ASP A 395 -11.77 -17.44 -13.13
N LYS A 396 -11.77 -16.20 -13.65
CA LYS A 396 -12.73 -15.69 -14.65
C LYS A 396 -14.19 -15.87 -14.23
N SER A 397 -14.49 -15.76 -12.93
CA SER A 397 -15.83 -15.99 -12.38
C SER A 397 -16.34 -14.81 -11.57
N VAL A 398 -17.14 -13.95 -12.21
CA VAL A 398 -17.86 -12.86 -11.54
C VAL A 398 -18.91 -13.38 -10.54
N PRO A 399 -19.71 -14.42 -10.84
CA PRO A 399 -20.69 -14.94 -9.88
C PRO A 399 -20.05 -15.42 -8.56
N LYS A 400 -18.93 -16.16 -8.65
CA LYS A 400 -18.19 -16.62 -7.46
C LYS A 400 -17.63 -15.46 -6.64
N ALA A 401 -17.20 -14.38 -7.30
CA ALA A 401 -16.74 -13.17 -6.62
C ALA A 401 -17.89 -12.44 -5.91
N ILE A 402 -19.08 -12.40 -6.52
CA ILE A 402 -20.31 -11.85 -5.90
C ILE A 402 -20.67 -12.66 -4.65
N GLU A 403 -20.72 -13.98 -4.73
CA GLU A 403 -21.02 -14.86 -3.60
C GLU A 403 -20.03 -14.67 -2.45
N LEU A 404 -18.74 -14.52 -2.76
CA LEU A 404 -17.69 -14.25 -1.79
C LEU A 404 -17.92 -12.93 -1.04
N VAL A 405 -18.29 -11.86 -1.75
CA VAL A 405 -18.65 -10.58 -1.13
C VAL A 405 -19.92 -10.69 -0.29
N GLN A 406 -20.99 -11.28 -0.83
CA GLN A 406 -22.26 -11.44 -0.14
C GLN A 406 -22.10 -12.25 1.16
N LYS A 407 -21.30 -13.32 1.12
CA LYS A 407 -20.96 -14.12 2.31
C LYS A 407 -20.22 -13.27 3.35
N ALA A 408 -19.20 -12.51 2.93
CA ALA A 408 -18.45 -11.65 3.85
C ALA A 408 -19.33 -10.56 4.49
N VAL A 409 -20.24 -9.96 3.72
CA VAL A 409 -21.24 -9.00 4.24
C VAL A 409 -22.17 -9.68 5.24
N SER A 410 -22.67 -10.88 4.93
CA SER A 410 -23.54 -11.64 5.84
C SER A 410 -22.83 -12.02 7.14
N ASP A 411 -21.59 -12.49 7.05
CA ASP A 411 -20.77 -12.85 8.20
C ASP A 411 -20.44 -11.62 9.05
N LEU A 412 -20.21 -10.46 8.43
CA LEU A 412 -19.98 -9.20 9.14
C LEU A 412 -21.23 -8.74 9.91
N LEU A 413 -22.41 -8.76 9.26
CA LEU A 413 -23.69 -8.42 9.90
C LEU A 413 -24.07 -9.38 11.02
N GLN A 414 -23.62 -10.64 10.95
CA GLN A 414 -23.85 -11.66 11.97
C GLN A 414 -22.75 -11.72 13.04
N ASN A 415 -21.79 -10.78 13.03
CA ASN A 415 -20.67 -10.73 13.97
C ASN A 415 -19.80 -12.01 13.98
N LYS A 416 -19.64 -12.63 12.81
CA LYS A 416 -18.82 -13.84 12.56
C LYS A 416 -17.42 -13.53 12.02
N ILE A 417 -17.17 -12.28 11.65
CA ILE A 417 -15.84 -11.84 11.19
C ILE A 417 -14.91 -11.67 12.39
N ASP A 418 -13.67 -12.12 12.22
CA ASP A 418 -12.65 -11.96 13.22
C ASP A 418 -12.27 -10.48 13.45
N LEU A 419 -12.10 -10.09 14.71
CA LEU A 419 -11.80 -8.71 15.10
C LEU A 419 -10.48 -8.20 14.48
N SER A 420 -9.47 -9.05 14.31
CA SER A 420 -8.18 -8.68 13.70
C SER A 420 -8.35 -8.15 12.28
N LEU A 421 -9.31 -8.69 11.52
CA LEU A 421 -9.61 -8.24 10.16
C LEU A 421 -10.30 -6.87 10.15
N LEU A 422 -10.87 -6.43 11.28
CA LEU A 422 -11.57 -5.16 11.40
C LEU A 422 -10.67 -4.04 11.96
N VAL A 423 -9.45 -4.36 12.39
CA VAL A 423 -8.49 -3.36 12.88
C VAL A 423 -8.07 -2.42 11.75
N ILE A 424 -8.20 -1.11 12.01
CA ILE A 424 -7.74 -0.02 11.16
C ILE A 424 -6.51 0.60 11.83
N THR A 425 -5.51 0.97 11.04
CA THR A 425 -4.24 1.50 11.57
C THR A 425 -3.88 2.83 10.92
N LYS A 426 -3.75 3.90 11.70
CA LYS A 426 -3.34 5.23 11.21
C LYS A 426 -2.14 5.77 11.96
N SER A 427 -1.24 6.45 11.26
CA SER A 427 -0.05 7.07 11.85
C SER A 427 -0.44 8.35 12.60
N LEU A 428 0.04 8.49 13.82
CA LEU A 428 0.00 9.74 14.57
C LEU A 428 1.08 10.67 14.03
N GLY A 429 0.69 11.84 13.54
CA GLY A 429 1.59 12.86 12.99
C GLY A 429 2.51 13.48 14.04
N LYS A 430 3.19 14.57 13.66
CA LYS A 430 4.16 15.27 14.54
C LYS A 430 3.50 15.90 15.76
N GLY A 431 2.22 16.26 15.65
CA GLY A 431 1.38 16.62 16.78
C GLY A 431 0.92 15.35 17.51
N ALA A 432 1.35 15.19 18.76
CA ALA A 432 0.96 14.07 19.62
C ALA A 432 -0.44 14.26 20.22
N HIS A 433 -1.01 15.45 20.05
CA HIS A 433 -2.21 15.91 20.75
C HIS A 433 -3.33 16.27 19.78
N ALA A 434 -4.57 16.13 20.24
CA ALA A 434 -5.76 16.45 19.47
C ALA A 434 -5.81 17.91 19.00
N GLU A 435 -5.20 18.81 19.77
CA GLU A 435 -5.13 20.25 19.51
C GLU A 435 -4.23 20.60 18.32
N ASP A 436 -3.31 19.71 17.95
CA ASP A 436 -2.38 19.89 16.83
C ASP A 436 -3.05 19.62 15.46
N TYR A 437 -4.29 19.13 15.45
CA TYR A 437 -5.03 18.78 14.23
C TYR A 437 -6.18 19.75 13.99
N SER A 438 -6.28 20.23 12.74
CA SER A 438 -7.37 21.11 12.30
C SER A 438 -8.76 20.45 12.36
N ALA A 439 -8.82 19.13 12.38
CA ALA A 439 -10.06 18.36 12.49
C ALA A 439 -9.87 17.15 13.40
N LYS A 440 -10.88 16.84 14.21
CA LYS A 440 -10.89 15.67 15.10
C LYS A 440 -10.83 14.37 14.30
N GLN A 441 -9.84 13.55 14.60
CA GLN A 441 -9.60 12.25 13.95
C GLN A 441 -9.73 11.11 14.96
N ALA A 442 -10.24 9.96 14.52
CA ALA A 442 -10.48 8.80 15.38
C ALA A 442 -9.24 8.28 16.12
N HIS A 443 -8.14 8.08 15.40
CA HIS A 443 -6.88 7.60 15.98
C HIS A 443 -6.25 8.58 16.97
N VAL A 444 -6.45 9.89 16.78
CA VAL A 444 -5.91 10.94 17.65
C VAL A 444 -6.70 11.00 18.96
N GLU A 445 -8.03 11.05 18.86
CA GLU A 445 -8.93 11.05 20.04
C GLU A 445 -8.79 9.74 20.84
N LEU A 446 -8.58 8.61 20.16
CA LEU A 446 -8.30 7.35 20.84
C LEU A 446 -6.97 7.40 21.60
N ALA A 447 -5.89 7.90 20.98
CA ALA A 447 -4.59 8.00 21.63
C ALA A 447 -4.66 8.85 22.91
N GLU A 448 -5.38 9.98 22.86
CA GLU A 448 -5.63 10.80 24.06
C GLU A 448 -6.47 10.06 25.11
N ARG A 449 -7.50 9.32 24.69
CA ARG A 449 -8.31 8.50 25.62
C ARG A 449 -7.50 7.36 26.24
N MET A 450 -6.56 6.77 25.50
CA MET A 450 -5.63 5.78 26.04
C MET A 450 -4.68 6.44 27.05
N ARG A 451 -4.13 7.60 26.73
CA ARG A 451 -3.24 8.37 27.64
C ARG A 451 -3.92 8.75 28.95
N LYS A 452 -5.20 9.15 28.90
CA LYS A 452 -5.99 9.42 30.11
C LYS A 452 -6.30 8.18 30.95
N ARG A 453 -6.43 7.01 30.30
CA ARG A 453 -6.69 5.73 30.99
C ARG A 453 -5.42 5.18 31.62
N ASP A 454 -4.36 5.14 30.85
CA ASP A 454 -3.05 4.67 31.26
C ASP A 454 -1.97 5.31 30.36
N PRO A 455 -1.21 6.27 30.90
CA PRO A 455 -0.13 6.93 30.16
C PRO A 455 0.95 5.95 29.65
N THR A 456 1.12 4.80 30.29
CA THR A 456 2.20 3.86 29.98
C THR A 456 1.95 3.06 28.70
N THR A 457 0.68 2.85 28.34
CA THR A 457 0.26 2.08 27.17
C THR A 457 -0.17 2.95 25.98
N ALA A 458 -0.05 4.27 26.10
CA ALA A 458 -0.50 5.24 25.11
C ALA A 458 0.51 5.42 23.96
N PRO A 459 0.05 5.48 22.68
CA PRO A 459 0.92 5.76 21.54
C PRO A 459 1.58 7.15 21.57
N GLY A 460 2.81 7.24 21.05
CA GLY A 460 3.58 8.47 20.88
C GLY A 460 3.53 9.03 19.45
N SER A 461 4.18 10.19 19.24
CA SER A 461 4.28 10.82 17.91
C SER A 461 5.04 9.94 16.92
N GLY A 462 4.48 9.75 15.73
CA GLY A 462 5.04 8.90 14.69
C GLY A 462 4.60 7.43 14.78
N ASP A 463 4.02 7.00 15.91
CA ASP A 463 3.49 5.65 16.07
C ASP A 463 2.24 5.44 15.22
N ARG A 464 1.94 4.17 14.94
CA ARG A 464 0.70 3.80 14.28
C ARG A 464 -0.28 3.28 15.32
N VAL A 465 -1.45 3.92 15.39
CA VAL A 465 -2.50 3.60 16.36
C VAL A 465 -3.48 2.60 15.74
N PRO A 466 -3.57 1.36 16.24
CA PRO A 466 -4.60 0.41 15.84
C PRO A 466 -5.92 0.72 16.56
N TYR A 467 -7.04 0.66 15.84
CA TYR A 467 -8.37 0.88 16.41
C TYR A 467 -9.47 0.13 15.65
N VAL A 468 -10.59 -0.08 16.32
CA VAL A 468 -11.84 -0.56 15.73
C VAL A 468 -12.95 0.46 15.96
N ILE A 469 -14.00 0.43 15.14
CA ILE A 469 -15.18 1.28 15.32
C ILE A 469 -16.29 0.49 16.00
N CYS A 470 -16.61 0.89 17.23
CA CYS A 470 -17.68 0.28 18.01
C CYS A 470 -19.05 0.87 17.63
N ALA A 471 -20.11 0.10 17.89
CA ALA A 471 -21.47 0.59 17.83
C ALA A 471 -21.69 1.70 18.86
N GLY A 472 -22.41 2.75 18.48
CA GLY A 472 -22.69 3.91 19.32
C GLY A 472 -24.10 4.44 19.11
N ALA A 473 -24.42 5.57 19.72
CA ALA A 473 -25.70 6.24 19.49
C ALA A 473 -25.87 6.63 18.01
N LYS A 474 -27.13 6.76 17.58
CA LYS A 474 -27.46 7.23 16.22
C LYS A 474 -26.79 8.59 15.98
N ASN A 475 -26.09 8.74 14.85
CA ASN A 475 -25.28 9.92 14.47
C ASN A 475 -24.04 10.21 15.33
N ALA A 476 -23.63 9.32 16.24
CA ALA A 476 -22.35 9.47 16.94
C ALA A 476 -21.19 9.44 15.94
N LYS A 477 -20.24 10.35 16.12
CA LYS A 477 -19.16 10.54 15.14
C LYS A 477 -18.15 9.41 15.25
N ALA A 478 -17.47 9.08 14.15
CA ALA A 478 -16.52 7.96 14.11
C ALA A 478 -15.39 8.09 15.15
N TYR A 479 -14.96 9.33 15.46
CA TYR A 479 -13.90 9.57 16.44
C TYR A 479 -14.33 9.37 17.91
N GLU A 480 -15.63 9.43 18.20
CA GLU A 480 -16.16 9.10 19.54
C GLU A 480 -16.22 7.58 19.73
N ARG A 481 -16.49 6.87 18.64
CA ARG A 481 -16.73 5.42 18.59
C ARG A 481 -15.48 4.56 18.40
N SER A 482 -14.34 5.17 18.12
CA SER A 482 -13.08 4.42 18.00
C SER A 482 -12.59 3.90 19.34
N GLU A 483 -12.10 2.67 19.37
CA GLU A 483 -11.59 2.03 20.57
C GLU A 483 -10.38 1.12 20.27
N ASP A 484 -9.53 0.91 21.28
CA ASP A 484 -8.48 -0.10 21.22
C ASP A 484 -9.10 -1.51 21.08
N PRO A 485 -8.59 -2.37 20.17
CA PRO A 485 -9.23 -3.67 19.92
C PRO A 485 -9.25 -4.60 21.12
N LEU A 486 -8.23 -4.59 21.99
CA LEU A 486 -8.24 -5.40 23.21
C LEU A 486 -9.25 -4.85 24.22
N TYR A 487 -9.25 -3.54 24.42
CA TYR A 487 -10.21 -2.91 25.32
C TYR A 487 -11.65 -3.17 24.87
N ALA A 488 -11.92 -3.09 23.56
CA ALA A 488 -13.23 -3.42 23.00
C ALA A 488 -13.61 -4.88 23.27
N LEU A 489 -12.67 -5.81 23.09
CA LEU A 489 -12.89 -7.23 23.35
C LEU A 489 -13.13 -7.52 24.83
N GLU A 490 -12.33 -6.97 25.74
CA GLU A 490 -12.45 -7.18 27.19
C GLU A 490 -13.78 -6.65 27.71
N ASN A 491 -14.17 -5.45 27.28
CA ASN A 491 -15.38 -4.76 27.72
C ASN A 491 -16.65 -5.14 26.92
N ASN A 492 -16.62 -6.19 26.10
CA ASN A 492 -17.76 -6.63 25.28
C ASN A 492 -18.35 -5.53 24.38
N LYS A 493 -17.53 -4.57 23.95
CA LYS A 493 -18.02 -3.51 23.06
C LYS A 493 -18.35 -4.11 21.70
N SER A 494 -19.57 -3.86 21.27
CA SER A 494 -20.06 -4.36 19.99
C SER A 494 -19.49 -3.54 18.83
N ILE A 495 -19.24 -4.20 17.70
CA ILE A 495 -18.67 -3.58 16.51
C ILE A 495 -19.78 -3.02 15.61
N ASP A 496 -19.53 -1.87 14.99
CA ASP A 496 -20.49 -1.25 14.06
C ASP A 496 -20.35 -1.85 12.65
N ALA A 497 -21.05 -2.95 12.38
CA ALA A 497 -21.03 -3.59 11.06
C ALA A 497 -21.45 -2.64 9.92
N GLY A 498 -22.39 -1.72 10.18
CA GLY A 498 -22.86 -0.75 9.19
C GLY A 498 -21.75 0.21 8.76
N TYR A 499 -20.97 0.73 9.72
CA TYR A 499 -19.80 1.57 9.44
C TYR A 499 -18.80 0.86 8.52
N TYR A 500 -18.49 -0.42 8.78
CA TYR A 500 -17.52 -1.16 7.97
C TYR A 500 -18.06 -1.43 6.56
N ILE A 501 -19.34 -1.75 6.42
CA ILE A 501 -19.97 -1.94 5.10
C ILE A 501 -19.89 -0.63 4.30
N GLU A 502 -20.39 0.47 4.86
CA GLU A 502 -20.52 1.75 4.15
C GLU A 502 -19.15 2.39 3.86
N HIS A 503 -18.27 2.47 4.86
CA HIS A 503 -17.04 3.25 4.75
C HIS A 503 -15.78 2.44 4.45
N GLN A 504 -15.80 1.11 4.59
CA GLN A 504 -14.63 0.27 4.31
C GLN A 504 -14.83 -0.65 3.10
N LEU A 505 -16.02 -1.19 2.87
CA LEU A 505 -16.26 -2.22 1.85
C LEU A 505 -16.94 -1.70 0.58
N GLN A 506 -17.99 -0.87 0.69
CA GLN A 506 -18.81 -0.44 -0.44
C GLN A 506 -17.98 0.24 -1.53
N LEU A 507 -17.37 1.38 -1.22
CA LEU A 507 -16.69 2.18 -2.24
C LEU A 507 -15.56 1.41 -2.98
N PRO A 508 -14.68 0.63 -2.31
CA PRO A 508 -13.69 -0.19 -3.01
C PRO A 508 -14.29 -1.27 -3.91
N LEU A 509 -15.34 -1.96 -3.45
CA LEU A 509 -15.95 -3.04 -4.22
C LEU A 509 -16.78 -2.51 -5.38
N LEU A 510 -17.52 -1.42 -5.20
CA LEU A 510 -18.27 -0.78 -6.28
C LEU A 510 -17.37 -0.32 -7.42
N ARG A 511 -16.17 0.19 -7.13
CA ARG A 511 -15.19 0.53 -8.17
C ARG A 511 -14.73 -0.66 -9.00
N ILE A 512 -14.78 -1.87 -8.45
CA ILE A 512 -14.37 -3.10 -9.15
C ILE A 512 -15.54 -3.68 -9.93
N PHE A 513 -16.67 -3.89 -9.23
CA PHE A 513 -17.84 -4.55 -9.79
C PHE A 513 -18.67 -3.63 -10.70
N GLY A 514 -18.66 -2.32 -10.48
CA GLY A 514 -19.36 -1.33 -11.29
C GLY A 514 -19.00 -1.41 -12.77
N PRO A 515 -17.70 -1.27 -13.14
CA PRO A 515 -17.26 -1.41 -14.53
C PRO A 515 -17.51 -2.79 -15.14
N ILE A 516 -17.56 -3.85 -14.32
CA ILE A 516 -17.82 -5.23 -14.79
C ILE A 516 -19.31 -5.45 -15.06
N MET A 517 -20.17 -4.90 -14.20
CA MET A 517 -21.62 -5.06 -14.27
C MET A 517 -22.29 -3.98 -15.13
N GLY A 518 -21.53 -2.98 -15.59
CA GLY A 518 -21.96 -1.86 -16.41
C GLY A 518 -22.77 -0.79 -15.66
N ASN A 519 -22.97 -0.94 -14.35
CA ASN A 519 -23.78 -0.03 -13.54
C ASN A 519 -23.44 -0.17 -12.04
N ASP A 520 -23.04 0.94 -11.42
CA ASP A 520 -22.70 1.03 -9.99
C ASP A 520 -23.92 0.75 -9.08
N ASP A 521 -25.11 1.24 -9.43
CA ASP A 521 -26.35 1.00 -8.67
C ASP A 521 -26.73 -0.49 -8.70
N LYS A 522 -26.51 -1.14 -9.84
CA LYS A 522 -26.72 -2.59 -9.97
C LYS A 522 -25.74 -3.37 -9.10
N ALA A 523 -24.47 -2.98 -9.12
CA ALA A 523 -23.45 -3.58 -8.25
C ALA A 523 -23.79 -3.35 -6.77
N GLN A 524 -24.23 -2.16 -6.39
CA GLN A 524 -24.63 -1.84 -5.02
C GLN A 524 -25.81 -2.67 -4.56
N SER A 525 -26.83 -2.78 -5.41
CA SER A 525 -28.00 -3.60 -5.15
C SER A 525 -27.60 -5.06 -4.96
N VAL A 526 -26.88 -5.67 -5.89
CA VAL A 526 -26.54 -7.11 -5.81
C VAL A 526 -25.60 -7.44 -4.65
N LEU A 527 -24.61 -6.59 -4.38
CA LEU A 527 -23.58 -6.89 -3.38
C LEU A 527 -24.04 -6.60 -1.95
N PHE A 528 -24.83 -5.53 -1.74
CA PHE A 528 -25.14 -5.02 -0.40
C PHE A 528 -26.64 -5.07 -0.05
N ASN A 529 -27.53 -5.29 -1.02
CA ASN A 529 -28.97 -5.41 -0.78
C ASN A 529 -29.43 -6.82 -1.17
N GLY A 530 -29.97 -7.59 -0.23
CA GLY A 530 -30.45 -8.94 -0.55
C GLY A 530 -30.80 -9.76 0.67
N ASP A 531 -31.09 -11.04 0.44
CA ASP A 531 -31.41 -11.99 1.49
C ASP A 531 -30.26 -12.17 2.50
N HIS A 532 -29.02 -12.04 2.03
CA HIS A 532 -27.80 -12.16 2.83
C HIS A 532 -27.66 -11.05 3.88
N THR A 533 -28.34 -9.90 3.70
CA THR A 533 -28.31 -8.78 4.66
C THR A 533 -29.51 -8.70 5.60
N ARG A 534 -30.51 -9.57 5.42
CA ARG A 534 -31.72 -9.60 6.28
C ARG A 534 -31.44 -10.08 7.71
N LYS A 535 -30.41 -10.92 7.89
CA LYS A 535 -30.02 -11.46 9.19
C LYS A 535 -28.95 -10.57 9.84
N VAL A 536 -29.38 -9.72 10.76
CA VAL A 536 -28.50 -8.79 11.48
C VAL A 536 -28.39 -9.20 12.95
N HIS A 537 -27.16 -9.31 13.44
CA HIS A 537 -26.91 -9.47 14.87
C HIS A 537 -27.15 -8.12 15.57
N THR A 538 -28.18 -8.06 16.42
CA THR A 538 -28.43 -6.89 17.27
C THR A 538 -27.60 -7.00 18.53
N PRO A 539 -26.58 -6.14 18.73
CA PRO A 539 -25.82 -6.16 19.96
C PRO A 539 -26.68 -5.77 21.16
N THR A 540 -26.52 -6.49 22.27
CA THR A 540 -27.07 -6.05 23.55
C THR A 540 -26.15 -4.93 24.05
N GLN A 541 -26.68 -3.73 24.30
CA GLN A 541 -25.86 -2.64 24.85
C GLN A 541 -25.36 -3.03 26.25
N GLU A 542 -24.08 -3.38 26.36
CA GLU A 542 -23.39 -3.56 27.63
C GLU A 542 -22.54 -2.30 27.86
N GLY A 543 -22.92 -1.45 28.82
CA GLY A 543 -22.09 -0.30 29.21
C GLY A 543 -22.81 1.04 29.43
N GLY A 544 -24.12 1.13 29.25
CA GLY A 544 -24.90 2.32 29.63
C GLY A 544 -25.43 2.23 31.06
N ALA A 545 -25.74 3.38 31.70
CA ALA A 545 -26.41 3.40 33.01
C ALA A 545 -27.71 2.57 33.00
N LEU A 546 -28.47 2.61 31.89
CA LEU A 546 -29.65 1.77 31.68
C LEU A 546 -29.33 0.27 31.60
N ALA A 547 -28.21 -0.13 30.99
CA ALA A 547 -27.85 -1.54 30.80
C ALA A 547 -27.63 -2.28 32.14
N LYS A 548 -27.27 -1.55 33.21
CA LYS A 548 -27.16 -2.10 34.57
C LYS A 548 -28.52 -2.47 35.18
N PHE A 549 -29.62 -1.91 34.69
CA PHE A 549 -30.98 -2.16 35.16
C PHE A 549 -31.76 -3.11 34.26
N VAL A 550 -31.19 -3.56 33.13
CA VAL A 550 -31.83 -4.52 32.23
C VAL A 550 -31.63 -5.94 32.77
N THR A 551 -32.73 -6.60 33.14
CA THR A 551 -32.71 -8.03 33.49
C THR A 551 -32.63 -8.87 32.21
N LYS A 552 -31.56 -9.67 32.08
CA LYS A 552 -31.42 -10.61 30.98
C LYS A 552 -32.40 -11.78 31.17
N SER A 553 -33.52 -11.76 30.44
CA SER A 553 -34.44 -12.89 30.40
C SER A 553 -33.83 -14.05 29.62
N LEU A 554 -33.89 -15.26 30.18
CA LEU A 554 -33.43 -16.46 29.48
C LEU A 554 -34.38 -16.75 28.32
N ARG A 555 -33.83 -17.24 27.21
CA ARG A 555 -34.61 -17.63 26.03
C ARG A 555 -34.31 -19.07 25.65
N CYS A 556 -35.35 -19.84 25.35
CA CYS A 556 -35.26 -21.19 24.81
C CYS A 556 -34.40 -21.20 23.55
N LYS A 557 -33.39 -22.07 23.47
CA LYS A 557 -32.52 -22.15 22.28
C LYS A 557 -33.26 -22.70 21.06
N GLY A 558 -34.24 -23.58 21.26
CA GLY A 558 -35.04 -24.20 20.19
C GLY A 558 -36.08 -23.28 19.53
N CYS A 559 -36.81 -22.48 20.31
CA CYS A 559 -37.90 -21.63 19.81
C CYS A 559 -37.81 -20.13 20.17
N LYS A 560 -36.77 -19.71 20.92
CA LYS A 560 -36.55 -18.33 21.40
C LYS A 560 -37.60 -17.78 22.38
N ALA A 561 -38.57 -18.58 22.84
CA ALA A 561 -39.51 -18.22 23.90
C ALA A 561 -38.79 -17.88 25.20
N VAL A 562 -39.32 -16.95 25.98
CA VAL A 562 -38.75 -16.58 27.29
C VAL A 562 -38.95 -17.72 28.28
N ILE A 563 -37.90 -18.09 29.00
CA ILE A 563 -37.90 -19.17 30.01
C ILE A 563 -37.39 -18.64 31.35
N LYS A 564 -37.79 -19.29 32.45
CA LYS A 564 -37.36 -18.93 33.80
C LYS A 564 -36.06 -19.63 34.21
N GLN A 565 -35.87 -20.87 33.76
CA GLN A 565 -34.72 -21.71 34.09
C GLN A 565 -34.43 -22.68 32.94
N GLY A 566 -33.20 -23.19 32.86
CA GLY A 566 -32.77 -24.14 31.84
C GLY A 566 -32.44 -23.50 30.50
N MET A 567 -32.29 -24.32 29.47
CA MET A 567 -31.90 -23.90 28.11
C MET A 567 -33.03 -24.07 27.07
N LEU A 568 -34.04 -24.87 27.40
CA LEU A 568 -35.18 -25.20 26.55
C LEU A 568 -36.49 -24.92 27.30
N CYS A 569 -37.55 -24.61 26.57
CA CYS A 569 -38.91 -24.68 27.11
C CYS A 569 -39.39 -26.13 27.12
N GLU A 570 -40.44 -26.42 27.90
CA GLU A 570 -41.00 -27.77 28.03
C GLU A 570 -41.31 -28.44 26.69
N HIS A 571 -41.78 -27.67 25.71
CA HIS A 571 -42.07 -28.18 24.37
C HIS A 571 -40.78 -28.57 23.60
N CYS A 572 -39.78 -27.69 23.57
CA CYS A 572 -38.51 -27.99 22.91
C CYS A 572 -37.67 -29.03 23.65
N GLN A 573 -37.92 -29.24 24.94
CA GLN A 573 -37.29 -30.31 25.71
C GLN A 573 -37.70 -31.69 25.19
N LYS A 574 -38.95 -31.86 24.75
CA LYS A 574 -39.44 -33.12 24.19
C LYS A 574 -39.05 -33.33 22.73
N GLU A 575 -39.19 -32.28 21.92
CA GLU A 575 -39.07 -32.39 20.46
C GLU A 575 -37.65 -32.15 19.92
N LYS A 576 -36.86 -31.30 20.59
CA LYS A 576 -35.61 -30.74 20.03
C LYS A 576 -34.40 -30.82 20.96
N ALA A 577 -34.52 -31.50 22.10
CA ALA A 577 -33.44 -31.54 23.09
C ALA A 577 -32.16 -32.13 22.50
N ALA A 578 -32.23 -33.34 21.92
CA ALA A 578 -31.06 -34.00 21.34
C ALA A 578 -30.37 -33.15 20.25
N GLU A 579 -31.14 -32.57 19.32
CA GLU A 579 -30.61 -31.71 18.26
C GLU A 579 -29.89 -30.47 18.83
N VAL A 580 -30.51 -29.79 19.80
CA VAL A 580 -29.92 -28.59 20.41
C VAL A 580 -28.66 -28.95 21.22
N VAL A 581 -28.68 -30.06 21.96
CA VAL A 581 -27.54 -30.54 22.73
C VAL A 581 -26.36 -30.84 21.80
N VAL A 582 -26.59 -31.66 20.78
CA VAL A 582 -25.56 -32.02 19.79
C VAL A 582 -25.01 -30.77 19.11
N GLY A 583 -25.88 -29.84 18.70
CA GLY A 583 -25.45 -28.59 18.08
C GLY A 583 -24.60 -27.70 19.00
N GLN A 584 -24.95 -27.58 20.29
CA GLN A 584 -24.12 -26.84 21.26
C GLN A 584 -22.80 -27.55 21.57
N MET A 585 -22.80 -28.89 21.65
CA MET A 585 -21.56 -29.67 21.86
C MET A 585 -20.61 -29.52 20.66
N GLN A 586 -21.13 -29.56 19.43
CA GLN A 586 -20.33 -29.34 18.23
C GLN A 586 -19.76 -27.92 18.17
N ASP A 587 -20.57 -26.90 18.48
CA ASP A 587 -20.10 -25.50 18.55
C ASP A 587 -19.02 -25.31 19.63
N PHE A 588 -19.20 -25.91 20.81
CA PHE A 588 -18.19 -25.90 21.87
C PHE A 588 -16.89 -26.58 21.41
N GLN A 589 -16.99 -27.78 20.84
CA GLN A 589 -15.83 -28.55 20.35
C GLN A 589 -15.05 -27.77 19.28
N GLN A 590 -15.73 -27.10 18.34
CA GLN A 590 -15.08 -26.28 17.33
C GLN A 590 -14.31 -25.10 17.95
N LYS A 591 -14.93 -24.39 18.89
CA LYS A 591 -14.29 -23.26 19.60
C LYS A 591 -13.12 -23.71 20.46
N GLU A 592 -13.23 -24.87 21.11
CA GLU A 592 -12.17 -25.47 21.91
C GLU A 592 -10.99 -25.89 21.02
N GLN A 593 -11.25 -26.52 19.87
CA GLN A 593 -10.20 -26.87 18.89
C GLN A 593 -9.48 -25.62 18.37
N GLU A 594 -10.20 -24.55 18.05
CA GLU A 594 -9.58 -23.30 17.62
C GLU A 594 -8.74 -22.68 18.74
N TYR A 595 -9.28 -22.61 19.97
CA TYR A 595 -8.55 -22.13 21.15
C TYR A 595 -7.23 -22.91 21.35
N ASN A 596 -7.31 -24.24 21.38
CA ASN A 596 -6.13 -25.09 21.57
C ASN A 596 -5.11 -24.88 20.45
N ARG A 597 -5.55 -24.85 19.19
CA ARG A 597 -4.66 -24.62 18.04
C ARG A 597 -3.93 -23.28 18.14
N LEU A 598 -4.64 -22.20 18.49
CA LEU A 598 -4.06 -20.86 18.59
C LEU A 598 -3.08 -20.75 19.76
N TRP A 599 -3.43 -21.26 20.94
CA TRP A 599 -2.58 -21.18 22.13
C TRP A 599 -1.35 -22.09 22.04
N THR A 600 -1.48 -23.30 21.49
CA THR A 600 -0.32 -24.16 21.21
C THR A 600 0.62 -23.53 20.18
N GLN A 601 0.08 -22.83 19.17
CA GLN A 601 0.93 -22.08 18.23
C GLN A 601 1.68 -20.95 18.92
N CYS A 602 1.08 -20.26 19.90
CA CYS A 602 1.79 -19.27 20.70
C CYS A 602 2.94 -19.88 21.52
N GLN A 603 2.75 -21.06 22.11
CA GLN A 603 3.82 -21.77 22.83
C GLN A 603 4.98 -22.15 21.89
N ARG A 604 4.67 -22.64 20.68
CA ARG A 604 5.68 -22.93 19.64
C ARG A 604 6.44 -21.67 19.23
N CYS A 605 5.74 -20.55 19.06
CA CYS A 605 6.35 -19.27 18.72
C CYS A 605 7.27 -18.75 19.83
N GLN A 606 6.87 -18.88 21.09
CA GLN A 606 7.69 -18.55 22.27
C GLN A 606 8.90 -19.48 22.41
N GLY A 607 8.77 -20.76 22.01
CA GLY A 607 9.81 -21.77 22.13
C GLY A 607 9.87 -22.46 23.50
N SER A 608 8.95 -22.15 24.42
CA SER A 608 8.81 -22.82 25.72
C SER A 608 7.43 -23.45 25.88
N LEU A 609 7.39 -24.66 26.43
CA LEU A 609 6.14 -25.36 26.76
C LEU A 609 5.78 -25.27 28.25
N LEU A 610 6.75 -24.92 29.09
CA LEU A 610 6.62 -24.94 30.55
C LEU A 610 6.34 -23.56 31.14
N GLU A 611 6.63 -22.51 30.38
CA GLU A 611 6.45 -21.13 30.82
C GLU A 611 5.17 -20.52 30.26
N PRO A 612 4.54 -19.56 30.97
CA PRO A 612 3.40 -18.84 30.44
C PRO A 612 3.77 -18.04 29.19
N VAL A 613 2.83 -18.02 28.24
CA VAL A 613 2.91 -17.20 27.02
C VAL A 613 2.69 -15.74 27.39
N ILE A 614 3.75 -14.95 27.25
CA ILE A 614 3.74 -13.52 27.55
C ILE A 614 4.10 -12.78 26.27
N CYS A 615 3.10 -12.38 25.49
CA CYS A 615 3.32 -11.74 24.19
C CYS A 615 2.37 -10.55 24.02
N SER A 616 2.89 -9.38 23.69
CA SER A 616 2.17 -8.14 23.37
C SER A 616 2.18 -7.76 21.88
N ASN A 617 2.60 -8.68 21.01
CA ASN A 617 2.78 -8.40 19.58
C ASN A 617 1.44 -8.16 18.86
N ARG A 618 1.03 -6.89 18.76
CA ARG A 618 -0.21 -6.44 18.10
C ARG A 618 -0.20 -6.64 16.58
N ASP A 619 0.97 -6.88 15.98
CA ASP A 619 1.12 -7.12 14.54
C ASP A 619 0.94 -8.60 14.17
N CYS A 620 0.79 -9.49 15.16
CA CYS A 620 0.59 -10.92 14.93
C CYS A 620 -0.88 -11.23 14.66
N ASP A 621 -1.17 -11.96 13.57
CA ASP A 621 -2.52 -12.40 13.20
C ASP A 621 -3.20 -13.24 14.30
N ILE A 622 -2.42 -13.92 15.15
CA ILE A 622 -2.93 -14.75 16.25
C ILE A 622 -3.29 -13.91 17.48
N PHE A 623 -2.73 -12.71 17.63
CA PHE A 623 -2.76 -11.95 18.88
C PHE A 623 -4.19 -11.62 19.36
N TYR A 624 -5.00 -11.04 18.48
CA TYR A 624 -6.40 -10.73 18.80
C TYR A 624 -7.29 -12.00 18.74
N ARG A 625 -6.97 -12.93 17.84
CA ARG A 625 -7.70 -14.18 17.64
C ARG A 625 -7.68 -15.07 18.88
N ARG A 626 -6.53 -15.26 19.52
CA ARG A 626 -6.41 -16.09 20.72
C ARG A 626 -7.19 -15.53 21.91
N ALA A 627 -7.26 -14.19 22.02
CA ALA A 627 -8.02 -13.52 23.06
C ALA A 627 -9.53 -13.69 22.83
N LYS A 628 -9.97 -13.58 21.57
CA LYS A 628 -11.35 -13.85 21.17
C LYS A 628 -11.73 -15.31 21.40
N ALA A 629 -10.92 -16.26 20.94
CA ALA A 629 -11.16 -17.69 21.11
C ALA A 629 -11.31 -18.08 22.59
N ARG A 630 -10.48 -17.49 23.48
CA ARG A 630 -10.62 -17.69 24.93
C ARG A 630 -12.00 -17.28 25.44
N LYS A 631 -12.48 -16.11 25.01
CA LYS A 631 -13.79 -15.58 25.40
C LYS A 631 -14.94 -16.41 24.83
N ASP A 632 -14.82 -16.83 23.57
CA ASP A 632 -15.85 -17.64 22.90
C ASP A 632 -16.00 -19.03 23.56
N VAL A 633 -14.89 -19.67 23.97
CA VAL A 633 -14.91 -20.92 24.73
C VAL A 633 -15.56 -20.73 26.09
N GLN A 634 -15.20 -19.68 26.83
CA GLN A 634 -15.81 -19.38 28.14
C GLN A 634 -17.33 -19.19 28.01
N LEU A 635 -17.79 -18.42 27.03
CA LEU A 635 -19.22 -18.21 26.76
C LEU A 635 -19.94 -19.50 26.32
N ALA A 636 -19.29 -20.34 25.52
CA ALA A 636 -19.84 -21.62 25.10
C ALA A 636 -19.95 -22.60 26.29
N GLN A 637 -18.95 -22.63 27.17
CA GLN A 637 -18.95 -23.44 28.39
C GLN A 637 -20.04 -23.00 29.38
N GLU A 638 -20.24 -21.69 29.57
CA GLU A 638 -21.33 -21.13 30.38
C GLU A 638 -22.71 -21.42 29.82
N GLN A 639 -22.84 -21.60 28.49
CA GLN A 639 -24.07 -22.04 27.86
C GLN A 639 -24.27 -23.55 28.06
N LEU A 640 -23.20 -24.33 27.94
CA LEU A 640 -23.23 -25.78 28.11
C LEU A 640 -23.58 -26.18 29.55
N SER A 641 -23.07 -25.47 30.55
CA SER A 641 -23.38 -25.73 31.97
C SER A 641 -24.86 -25.50 32.34
N ARG A 642 -25.62 -24.83 31.48
CA ARG A 642 -27.08 -24.64 31.64
C ARG A 642 -27.89 -25.81 31.09
N LEU A 643 -27.26 -26.77 30.40
CA LEU A 643 -27.89 -28.05 30.10
C LEU A 643 -27.96 -28.88 31.37
N LYS A 644 -29.00 -28.64 32.17
CA LYS A 644 -29.52 -29.67 33.06
C LYS A 644 -30.45 -30.55 32.23
N LEU A 645 -29.91 -31.64 31.71
CA LEU A 645 -30.73 -32.76 31.29
C LEU A 645 -30.97 -33.57 32.56
N ASP A 646 -32.17 -33.46 33.13
CA ASP A 646 -32.65 -34.52 34.01
C ASP A 646 -32.93 -35.70 33.08
N TRP A 647 -32.03 -36.68 33.10
CA TRP A 647 -32.08 -37.88 32.25
C TRP A 647 -33.18 -38.82 32.71
#